data_AF-A0A8H5FI42-F1
#
_entry.id   AF-A0A8H5FI42-F1
#
_cell.length_a   1.000
_cell.length_b   1.000
_cell.length_c   1.000
_cell.angle_alpha   90.00
_cell.angle_beta   90.00
_cell.angle_gamma   90.00
#
_symmetry.space_group_name_H-M   'P 1'
#
loop_
_entity.id
_entity.type
_entity.pdbx_description
1 polymer ?
#
loop_
_entity_poly.entity_id
_entity_poly.type
_entity_poly.pdbx_seq_one_letter_code
_entity_poly.pdbx_strand_id
1 'polypeptide(L)'
;MSLNDDLVPQDEQMRDRARIFENFLTSESDLYNYKDDIHRMLREERTRLIVNIDDLRDYNRECADGLLKSPVDYFPAIESALLSVLDRLHTPGKHDIVNNSYHVGFSGSFGDHHVTPRTLHSSYLGKMISLEGIITRCSLVRPKMLKSVHYCPETKIFHSQEYRDATSSNSNLPPTTALTPQVDADNNPLETEFGFCQFRDHQRISIQEMPERAPPGQLPRSTDIILDDDLVDKCKPGDRIQLVGVYRSVGGGSSGAFKSLLLANNINLLSSKIGGGIAQTPLTDIDIRTINQLAKKSNIFSLLSESLAPSIFGHDQIKQAILLLLLGGAEKNLANGTHIRGDINLLMVGDPSTAKSQLLRFILQTAPLAIATTGRGSSGVGLTAAVTTDKETGERRLEAGAMVLADRGVVCIDEFDKMSDIDRVAIHEVMEQQTVTIAKAGIHTSLNARCSVVAAANPIYGQYDIHKDPHKNIALPDSLLSRFDLLFIVTDDVEEKKDRMIADHVLRMHRYLAPGVEEGTPCQDNLNQPLSVDGPNVAAEVEGVETSPYEKFDPLLHMGFNKGSGRETRSTRGKRKEILSMTFVKKYVQYAKSKPSPALTKGAADHIVQVYATLRNEDMEGTKKTSPLTARTLETLIRLATAHAKARLSTKVEERDAIKAEEIMRFALFRQVPKRQRRKKRKLNAGGVRKKGADAEGSDDEEESDSEEEEEATAERMSVPPAAASSPAAAPEDPIWGDDTTQDVTMVEDESQASVAQTQAGQPREERTQFFRSRVAKIFATVMQDEESMSLRDILTHVNEGLPTDSLFGTAEATEICQIMGDNDELMISEGTVYKV
;
A
#
# COMPACT_ATOMS: atom_id res chain seq x y z
N MET A 1 45.24 -25.28 46.97
CA MET A 1 44.37 -24.80 48.06
C MET A 1 43.27 -24.01 47.38
N SER A 2 41.99 -24.37 47.36
CA SER A 2 41.18 -25.29 48.17
C SER A 2 40.40 -26.26 47.27
N LEU A 3 40.68 -27.56 47.42
CA LEU A 3 39.78 -28.65 47.01
C LEU A 3 38.88 -28.89 48.22
N ASN A 4 37.63 -28.44 48.16
CA ASN A 4 36.47 -28.81 48.99
C ASN A 4 35.41 -27.72 48.75
N ASP A 5 34.85 -27.71 47.54
CA ASP A 5 33.53 -27.13 47.31
C ASP A 5 32.62 -28.34 47.06
N ASP A 6 31.60 -28.49 47.89
CA ASP A 6 30.77 -29.68 47.96
C ASP A 6 30.08 -29.93 46.61
N LEU A 7 30.34 -31.10 46.00
CA LEU A 7 29.61 -31.58 44.84
C LEU A 7 28.19 -31.95 45.30
N VAL A 8 27.31 -30.95 45.38
CA VAL A 8 25.86 -31.18 45.47
C VAL A 8 25.49 -32.05 44.26
N PRO A 9 24.80 -33.19 44.45
CA PRO A 9 24.39 -34.03 43.32
C PRO A 9 23.54 -33.19 42.37
N GLN A 10 23.85 -33.22 41.08
CA GLN A 10 23.15 -32.43 40.05
C GLN A 10 21.62 -32.58 40.12
N ASP A 11 21.14 -33.73 40.59
CA ASP A 11 19.73 -34.03 40.85
C ASP A 11 19.09 -33.17 41.96
N GLU A 12 19.83 -32.80 43.01
CA GLU A 12 19.29 -31.98 44.11
C GLU A 12 19.15 -30.52 43.67
N GLN A 13 20.15 -29.98 42.96
CA GLN A 13 20.04 -28.66 42.33
C GLN A 13 18.91 -28.60 41.29
N MET A 14 18.71 -29.67 40.52
CA MET A 14 17.61 -29.75 39.55
C MET A 14 16.24 -29.71 40.24
N ARG A 15 16.08 -30.43 41.37
CA ARG A 15 14.84 -30.42 42.16
C ARG A 15 14.57 -29.07 42.81
N ASP A 16 15.60 -28.42 43.34
CA ASP A 16 15.45 -27.09 43.95
C ASP A 16 15.06 -26.03 42.91
N ARG A 17 15.67 -26.09 41.72
CA ARG A 17 15.26 -25.24 40.57
C ARG A 17 13.80 -25.51 40.17
N ALA A 18 13.40 -26.78 40.06
CA ALA A 18 12.03 -27.14 39.72
C ALA A 18 11.02 -26.57 40.74
N ARG A 19 11.33 -26.62 42.05
CA ARG A 19 10.49 -26.01 43.09
C ARG A 19 10.37 -24.49 42.96
N ILE A 20 11.45 -23.79 42.63
CA ILE A 20 11.44 -22.35 42.41
C ILE A 20 10.52 -21.99 41.24
N PHE A 21 10.61 -22.76 40.14
CA PHE A 21 9.76 -22.54 38.97
C PHE A 21 8.30 -22.92 39.22
N GLU A 22 8.03 -23.96 40.01
CA GLU A 22 6.69 -24.32 40.42
C GLU A 22 6.02 -23.18 41.19
N ASN A 23 6.75 -22.56 42.14
CA ASN A 23 6.29 -21.39 42.89
C ASN A 23 6.07 -20.18 41.98
N PHE A 24 6.94 -19.96 40.99
CA PHE A 24 6.78 -18.89 40.01
C PHE A 24 5.51 -19.07 39.16
N LEU A 25 5.24 -20.28 38.69
CA LEU A 25 4.03 -20.56 37.89
C LEU A 25 2.74 -20.47 38.72
N THR A 26 2.82 -20.60 40.04
CA THR A 26 1.67 -20.47 40.95
C THR A 26 1.52 -19.10 41.60
N SER A 27 2.54 -18.23 41.55
CA SER A 27 2.44 -16.88 42.11
C SER A 27 1.46 -16.02 41.32
N GLU A 28 0.43 -15.51 42.00
CA GLU A 28 -0.52 -14.55 41.46
C GLU A 28 0.00 -13.12 41.77
N SER A 29 0.32 -12.35 40.73
CA SER A 29 0.67 -10.93 40.81
C SER A 29 -0.31 -10.11 39.97
N ASP A 30 -0.55 -8.86 40.33
CA ASP A 30 -1.52 -7.98 39.64
C ASP A 30 -1.18 -7.75 38.15
N LEU A 31 0.07 -8.02 37.72
CA LEU A 31 0.54 -7.83 36.34
C LEU A 31 0.54 -9.12 35.48
N TYR A 32 0.56 -10.32 36.07
CA TYR A 32 0.65 -11.58 35.31
C TYR A 32 -0.10 -12.72 35.99
N ASN A 33 -0.88 -13.49 35.21
CA ASN A 33 -1.59 -14.68 35.68
C ASN A 33 -1.34 -15.89 34.77
N TYR A 34 -0.24 -16.61 35.04
CA TYR A 34 0.13 -17.82 34.28
C TYR A 34 -0.86 -18.98 34.45
N LYS A 35 -1.68 -18.98 35.52
CA LYS A 35 -2.69 -20.02 35.77
C LYS A 35 -3.83 -19.96 34.75
N ASP A 36 -4.26 -18.76 34.38
CA ASP A 36 -5.27 -18.58 33.33
C ASP A 36 -4.72 -18.95 31.96
N ASP A 37 -3.45 -18.66 31.68
CA ASP A 37 -2.78 -19.08 30.45
C ASP A 37 -2.62 -20.60 30.37
N ILE A 38 -2.33 -21.27 31.49
CA ILE A 38 -2.30 -22.74 31.56
C ILE A 38 -3.70 -23.33 31.34
N HIS A 39 -4.75 -22.74 31.93
CA HIS A 39 -6.12 -23.17 31.64
C HIS A 39 -6.50 -22.97 30.17
N ARG A 40 -6.05 -21.88 29.56
CA ARG A 40 -6.26 -21.63 28.14
C ARG A 40 -5.48 -22.63 27.27
N MET A 41 -4.24 -22.93 27.65
CA MET A 41 -3.39 -23.93 27.02
C MET A 41 -4.05 -25.31 27.01
N LEU A 42 -4.64 -25.72 28.14
CA LEU A 42 -5.37 -26.98 28.26
C LEU A 42 -6.65 -27.02 27.41
N ARG A 43 -7.41 -25.91 27.32
CA ARG A 43 -8.61 -25.82 26.46
C ARG A 43 -8.28 -25.86 24.98
N GLU A 44 -7.16 -25.25 24.59
CA GLU A 44 -6.69 -25.17 23.20
C GLU A 44 -5.77 -26.34 22.82
N GLU A 45 -5.53 -27.30 23.72
CA GLU A 45 -4.63 -28.46 23.56
C GLU A 45 -3.23 -28.09 23.04
N ARG A 46 -2.73 -26.91 23.42
CA ARG A 46 -1.37 -26.47 23.06
C ARG A 46 -0.33 -27.17 23.92
N THR A 47 0.80 -27.55 23.33
CA THR A 47 1.91 -28.23 24.02
C THR A 47 2.97 -27.26 24.55
N ARG A 48 2.95 -25.98 24.16
CA ARG A 48 3.94 -24.97 24.56
C ARG A 48 3.31 -23.81 25.34
N LEU A 49 3.84 -23.53 26.53
CA LEU A 49 3.52 -22.33 27.32
C LEU A 49 4.50 -21.20 26.97
N ILE A 50 4.01 -19.98 26.73
CA ILE A 50 4.88 -18.82 26.48
C ILE A 50 5.06 -18.06 27.80
N VAL A 51 6.30 -17.94 28.25
CA VAL A 51 6.69 -17.25 29.48
C VAL A 51 7.51 -16.01 29.14
N ASN A 52 7.22 -14.90 29.81
CA ASN A 52 8.00 -13.68 29.66
C ASN A 52 9.21 -13.68 30.59
N ILE A 53 10.40 -13.36 30.06
CA ILE A 53 11.62 -13.32 30.87
C ILE A 53 11.62 -12.12 31.82
N ASP A 54 10.95 -11.03 31.48
CA ASP A 54 10.90 -9.85 32.34
C ASP A 54 10.17 -10.14 33.66
N ASP A 55 9.08 -10.90 33.60
CA ASP A 55 8.36 -11.37 34.80
C ASP A 55 9.24 -12.29 35.66
N LEU A 56 10.08 -13.12 35.02
CA LEU A 56 11.04 -13.96 35.73
C LEU A 56 12.15 -13.13 36.38
N ARG A 57 12.56 -12.01 35.78
CA ARG A 57 13.54 -11.08 36.38
C ARG A 57 12.98 -10.40 37.62
N ASP A 58 11.71 -10.03 37.59
CA ASP A 58 11.03 -9.39 38.72
C ASP A 58 10.88 -10.36 39.90
N TYR A 59 10.57 -11.63 39.62
CA TYR A 59 10.48 -12.65 40.67
C TYR A 59 11.84 -13.11 41.19
N ASN A 60 12.73 -13.53 40.29
CA ASN A 60 14.07 -13.99 40.64
C ASN A 60 15.10 -13.72 39.53
N ARG A 61 15.89 -12.66 39.74
CA ARG A 61 16.99 -12.26 38.86
C ARG A 61 18.06 -13.33 38.68
N GLU A 62 18.39 -14.10 39.71
CA GLU A 62 19.43 -15.14 39.63
C GLU A 62 19.01 -16.28 38.70
N CYS A 63 17.74 -16.70 38.77
CA CYS A 63 17.19 -17.71 37.86
C CYS A 63 17.12 -17.19 36.42
N ALA A 64 16.75 -15.93 36.21
CA ALA A 64 16.72 -15.33 34.88
C ALA A 64 18.13 -15.24 34.25
N ASP A 65 19.12 -14.78 35.01
CA ASP A 65 20.52 -14.72 34.54
C ASP A 65 21.10 -16.13 34.31
N GLY A 66 20.72 -17.10 35.15
CA GLY A 66 21.07 -18.51 35.00
C GLY A 66 20.49 -19.13 33.72
N LEU A 67 19.21 -18.87 33.43
CA LEU A 67 18.53 -19.35 32.23
C LEU A 67 19.18 -18.82 30.95
N LEU A 68 19.62 -17.56 30.94
CA LEU A 68 20.30 -16.96 29.79
C LEU A 68 21.70 -17.54 29.56
N LYS A 69 22.45 -17.80 30.65
CA LYS A 69 23.84 -18.30 30.59
C LYS A 69 23.95 -19.80 30.33
N SER A 70 23.11 -20.61 30.95
CA SER A 70 23.16 -22.08 30.89
C SER A 70 21.76 -22.70 30.72
N PRO A 71 21.06 -22.41 29.61
CA PRO A 71 19.69 -22.87 29.36
C PRO A 71 19.50 -24.40 29.47
N VAL A 72 20.53 -25.19 29.13
CA VAL A 72 20.45 -26.66 29.09
C VAL A 72 20.05 -27.28 30.44
N ASP A 73 20.46 -26.68 31.56
CA ASP A 73 20.15 -27.20 32.89
C ASP A 73 18.81 -26.67 33.43
N TYR A 74 18.38 -25.50 32.95
CA TYR A 74 17.15 -24.85 33.41
C TYR A 74 15.91 -25.30 32.63
N PHE A 75 16.04 -25.64 31.34
CA PHE A 75 14.92 -26.12 30.53
C PHE A 75 14.23 -27.37 31.11
N PRO A 76 14.95 -28.47 31.42
CA PRO A 76 14.32 -29.67 32.00
C PRO A 76 13.68 -29.41 33.37
N ALA A 77 14.27 -28.49 34.16
CA ALA A 77 13.72 -28.11 35.47
C ALA A 77 12.38 -27.36 35.32
N ILE A 78 12.26 -26.49 34.32
CA ILE A 78 11.02 -25.77 34.03
C ILE A 78 9.96 -26.71 33.44
N GLU A 79 10.33 -27.59 32.53
CA GLU A 79 9.41 -28.57 31.93
C GLU A 79 8.84 -29.53 33.00
N SER A 80 9.69 -30.02 33.90
CA SER A 80 9.23 -30.86 35.01
C SER A 80 8.35 -30.12 36.03
N ALA A 81 8.62 -28.84 36.30
CA ALA A 81 7.75 -28.00 37.13
C ALA A 81 6.39 -27.74 36.46
N LEU A 82 6.37 -27.50 35.15
CA LEU A 82 5.13 -27.31 34.41
C LEU A 82 4.29 -28.60 34.39
N LEU A 83 4.93 -29.76 34.20
CA LEU A 83 4.25 -31.06 34.32
C LEU A 83 3.62 -31.26 35.70
N SER A 84 4.34 -30.95 36.78
CA SER A 84 3.80 -31.09 38.14
C SER A 84 2.59 -30.16 38.40
N VAL A 85 2.60 -28.94 37.85
CA VAL A 85 1.49 -27.99 37.92
C VAL A 85 0.30 -28.46 37.09
N LEU A 86 0.54 -28.98 35.88
CA LEU A 86 -0.50 -29.53 35.03
C LEU A 86 -1.21 -30.72 35.70
N ASP A 87 -0.45 -31.64 36.30
CA ASP A 87 -0.99 -32.80 37.00
C ASP A 87 -1.91 -32.39 38.16
N ARG A 88 -1.61 -31.28 38.86
CA ARG A 88 -2.44 -30.76 39.95
C ARG A 88 -3.73 -30.09 39.48
N LEU A 89 -3.69 -29.41 38.34
CA LEU A 89 -4.84 -28.68 37.78
C LEU A 89 -5.74 -29.57 36.92
N HIS A 90 -5.31 -30.80 36.62
CA HIS A 90 -6.01 -31.70 35.73
C HIS A 90 -7.33 -32.25 36.31
N THR A 91 -8.38 -32.29 35.48
CA THR A 91 -9.62 -33.04 35.75
C THR A 91 -9.56 -34.38 35.00
N PRO A 92 -9.51 -35.54 35.70
CA PRO A 92 -9.33 -36.83 35.06
C PRO A 92 -10.54 -37.19 34.19
N GLY A 93 -10.36 -37.30 32.88
CA GLY A 93 -11.37 -37.83 31.96
C GLY A 93 -11.44 -37.24 30.54
N LYS A 94 -10.70 -36.18 30.21
CA LYS A 94 -10.74 -35.56 28.85
C LYS A 94 -9.41 -35.42 28.11
N HIS A 95 -8.27 -35.54 28.78
CA HIS A 95 -6.97 -35.30 28.13
C HIS A 95 -5.97 -36.41 28.50
N ASP A 96 -5.43 -37.10 27.50
CA ASP A 96 -4.37 -38.10 27.66
C ASP A 96 -3.01 -37.39 27.70
N ILE A 97 -2.50 -37.18 28.92
CA ILE A 97 -1.22 -36.50 29.18
C ILE A 97 -0.01 -37.41 28.90
N VAL A 98 -0.19 -38.74 28.97
CA VAL A 98 0.93 -39.69 29.02
C VAL A 98 1.79 -39.69 27.74
N ASN A 99 1.25 -39.21 26.60
CA ASN A 99 1.95 -39.23 25.32
C ASN A 99 2.43 -37.86 24.82
N ASN A 100 2.09 -36.75 25.48
CA ASN A 100 2.43 -35.41 25.00
C ASN A 100 3.52 -34.77 25.86
N SER A 101 4.67 -34.46 25.24
CA SER A 101 5.71 -33.64 25.87
C SER A 101 5.29 -32.16 25.87
N TYR A 102 5.33 -31.55 27.05
CA TYR A 102 5.08 -30.12 27.21
C TYR A 102 6.38 -29.34 27.24
N HIS A 103 6.41 -28.23 26.52
CA HIS A 103 7.57 -27.36 26.38
C HIS A 103 7.27 -25.94 26.86
N VAL A 104 8.32 -25.17 27.17
CA VAL A 104 8.18 -23.75 27.54
C VAL A 104 8.94 -22.86 26.57
N GLY A 105 8.19 -22.02 25.86
CA GLY A 105 8.70 -20.96 25.01
C GLY A 105 8.98 -19.70 25.83
N PHE A 106 10.07 -18.99 25.49
CA PHE A 106 10.36 -17.70 26.10
C PHE A 106 10.07 -16.55 25.13
N SER A 107 9.55 -15.46 25.68
CA SER A 107 9.45 -14.14 25.04
C SER A 107 9.99 -13.08 26.00
N GLY A 108 10.27 -11.88 25.50
CA GLY A 108 10.68 -10.74 26.33
C GLY A 108 11.91 -10.01 25.81
N SER A 109 12.42 -9.09 26.63
CA SER A 109 13.59 -8.28 26.29
C SER A 109 14.90 -9.00 26.66
N PHE A 110 15.69 -9.36 25.65
CA PHE A 110 16.92 -10.13 25.83
C PHE A 110 18.19 -9.29 26.10
N GLY A 111 18.08 -7.96 26.22
CA GLY A 111 19.23 -7.08 26.47
C GLY A 111 20.41 -7.38 25.54
N ASP A 112 21.59 -7.65 26.12
CA ASP A 112 22.82 -7.98 25.39
C ASP A 112 22.74 -9.27 24.55
N HIS A 113 21.77 -10.15 24.81
CA HIS A 113 21.57 -11.40 24.07
C HIS A 113 20.71 -11.22 22.81
N HIS A 114 20.35 -9.97 22.48
CA HIS A 114 19.74 -9.62 21.19
C HIS A 114 20.82 -9.43 20.13
N VAL A 115 20.87 -10.34 19.16
CA VAL A 115 21.96 -10.41 18.17
C VAL A 115 21.43 -10.59 16.76
N THR A 116 22.17 -10.09 15.77
CA THR A 116 21.94 -10.43 14.37
C THR A 116 22.78 -11.65 13.98
N PRO A 117 22.45 -12.35 12.87
CA PRO A 117 23.30 -13.42 12.34
C PRO A 117 24.78 -13.03 12.13
N ARG A 118 25.07 -11.73 12.03
CA ARG A 118 26.42 -11.18 11.89
C ARG A 118 27.17 -11.07 13.22
N THR A 119 26.51 -10.60 14.28
CA THR A 119 27.13 -10.40 15.61
C THR A 119 27.15 -11.69 16.45
N LEU A 120 26.65 -12.79 15.89
CA LEU A 120 26.66 -14.10 16.49
C LEU A 120 28.09 -14.67 16.49
N HIS A 121 28.81 -14.38 17.57
CA HIS A 121 30.18 -14.85 17.83
C HIS A 121 30.22 -16.09 18.73
N SER A 122 31.40 -16.70 18.86
CA SER A 122 31.64 -17.84 19.74
C SER A 122 31.32 -17.58 21.22
N SER A 123 31.33 -16.32 21.67
CA SER A 123 31.00 -15.91 23.04
C SER A 123 29.57 -16.24 23.48
N TYR A 124 28.68 -16.49 22.52
CA TYR A 124 27.28 -16.85 22.76
C TYR A 124 27.02 -18.36 22.72
N LEU A 125 28.06 -19.19 22.53
CA LEU A 125 27.90 -20.64 22.53
C LEU A 125 27.36 -21.13 23.88
N GLY A 126 26.35 -22.00 23.81
CA GLY A 126 25.68 -22.55 24.98
C GLY A 126 24.72 -21.58 25.67
N LYS A 127 24.58 -20.33 25.21
CA LYS A 127 23.66 -19.33 25.76
C LYS A 127 22.35 -19.25 25.00
N MET A 128 21.34 -18.70 25.66
CA MET A 128 20.08 -18.32 25.01
C MET A 128 20.25 -16.97 24.33
N ILE A 129 19.83 -16.88 23.07
CA ILE A 129 19.90 -15.66 22.27
C ILE A 129 18.55 -15.39 21.60
N SER A 130 18.27 -14.11 21.37
CA SER A 130 17.22 -13.70 20.44
C SER A 130 17.87 -13.23 19.15
N LEU A 131 17.51 -13.89 18.05
CA LEU A 131 18.01 -13.61 16.72
C LEU A 131 16.87 -13.08 15.85
N GLU A 132 17.13 -12.01 15.13
CA GLU A 132 16.19 -11.42 14.18
C GLU A 132 16.69 -11.57 12.75
N GLY A 133 15.78 -11.86 11.81
CA GLY A 133 16.13 -11.95 10.41
C GLY A 133 14.98 -12.38 9.51
N ILE A 134 15.30 -12.58 8.24
CA ILE A 134 14.37 -13.05 7.20
C ILE A 134 14.62 -14.52 6.95
N ILE A 135 13.56 -15.30 6.86
CA ILE A 135 13.67 -16.71 6.49
C ILE A 135 13.92 -16.81 5.00
N THR A 136 15.02 -17.43 4.62
CA THR A 136 15.39 -17.63 3.21
C THR A 136 15.02 -19.02 2.72
N ARG A 137 15.23 -20.03 3.59
CA ARG A 137 15.10 -21.43 3.24
C ARG A 137 14.28 -22.13 4.31
N CYS A 138 13.26 -22.87 3.90
CA CYS A 138 12.55 -23.83 4.73
C CYS A 138 12.73 -25.23 4.13
N SER A 139 13.14 -26.20 4.94
CA SER A 139 13.09 -27.61 4.54
C SER A 139 11.67 -28.15 4.64
N LEU A 140 11.41 -29.27 3.98
CA LEU A 140 10.24 -30.08 4.26
C LEU A 140 10.30 -30.59 5.71
N VAL A 141 9.12 -30.83 6.28
CA VAL A 141 8.96 -31.45 7.60
C VAL A 141 9.36 -32.92 7.51
N ARG A 142 10.19 -33.39 8.44
CA ARG A 142 10.57 -34.79 8.54
C ARG A 142 10.28 -35.30 9.95
N PRO A 143 9.57 -36.43 10.11
CA PRO A 143 9.41 -37.04 11.42
C PRO A 143 10.74 -37.65 11.86
N LYS A 144 11.15 -37.34 13.09
CA LYS A 144 12.32 -37.88 13.78
C LYS A 144 11.84 -38.81 14.88
N MET A 145 12.36 -40.04 14.90
CA MET A 145 12.04 -41.00 15.96
C MET A 145 12.72 -40.59 17.27
N LEU A 146 11.94 -40.49 18.35
CA LEU A 146 12.42 -40.16 19.70
C LEU A 146 12.51 -41.42 20.57
N LYS A 147 11.49 -42.28 20.50
CA LYS A 147 11.43 -43.54 21.24
C LYS A 147 10.90 -44.64 20.34
N SER A 148 11.65 -45.73 20.20
CA SER A 148 11.14 -46.96 19.60
C SER A 148 10.65 -47.91 20.68
N VAL A 149 9.59 -48.65 20.37
CA VAL A 149 9.13 -49.78 21.15
C VAL A 149 9.26 -51.03 20.29
N HIS A 150 9.91 -52.04 20.85
CA HIS A 150 10.18 -53.32 20.23
C HIS A 150 9.48 -54.40 21.02
N TYR A 151 8.91 -55.37 20.32
CA TYR A 151 8.32 -56.54 20.91
C TYR A 151 9.21 -57.75 20.60
N CYS A 152 9.55 -58.52 21.63
CA CYS A 152 10.20 -59.81 21.45
C CYS A 152 9.13 -60.92 21.48
N PRO A 153 8.92 -61.68 20.39
CA PRO A 153 7.91 -62.74 20.35
C PRO A 153 8.16 -63.87 21.34
N GLU A 154 9.42 -64.15 21.68
CA GLU A 154 9.82 -65.27 22.51
C GLU A 154 9.71 -64.97 24.01
N THR A 155 10.10 -63.76 24.43
CA THR A 155 10.05 -63.34 25.85
C THR A 155 8.73 -62.65 26.21
N LYS A 156 7.95 -62.19 25.22
CA LYS A 156 6.74 -61.36 25.36
C LYS A 156 6.96 -60.05 26.11
N ILE A 157 8.20 -59.56 26.12
CA ILE A 157 8.59 -58.31 26.78
C ILE A 157 8.65 -57.20 25.72
N PHE A 158 8.14 -56.02 26.08
CA PHE A 158 8.32 -54.81 25.30
C PHE A 158 9.62 -54.12 25.72
N HIS A 159 10.55 -53.98 24.78
CA HIS A 159 11.78 -53.23 24.96
C HIS A 159 11.60 -51.84 24.35
N SER A 160 11.72 -50.80 25.16
CA SER A 160 11.72 -49.43 24.63
C SER A 160 13.11 -48.84 24.64
N GLN A 161 13.53 -48.26 23.52
CA GLN A 161 14.78 -47.52 23.41
C GLN A 161 14.53 -46.07 23.04
N GLU A 162 15.15 -45.15 23.79
CA GLU A 162 15.14 -43.73 23.48
C GLU A 162 16.36 -43.37 22.62
N TYR A 163 16.12 -42.64 21.54
CA TYR A 163 17.16 -42.11 20.67
C TYR A 163 17.47 -40.67 21.06
N ARG A 164 18.74 -40.43 21.37
CA ARG A 164 19.30 -39.12 21.66
C ARG A 164 20.31 -38.75 20.59
N ASP A 165 20.04 -37.66 19.91
CA ASP A 165 20.94 -37.07 18.93
C ASP A 165 21.53 -35.77 19.49
N ALA A 166 22.69 -35.33 18.98
CA ALA A 166 23.34 -34.07 19.33
C ALA A 166 22.48 -32.84 19.05
N THR A 167 21.42 -32.99 18.24
CA THR A 167 20.42 -31.96 17.95
C THR A 167 19.23 -31.94 18.89
N SER A 168 19.14 -32.87 19.86
CA SER A 168 18.02 -32.93 20.81
C SER A 168 18.18 -31.86 21.90
N SER A 169 17.06 -31.27 22.33
CA SER A 169 16.99 -30.18 23.32
C SER A 169 17.53 -30.59 24.70
N ASN A 170 17.38 -31.86 25.08
CA ASN A 170 17.45 -32.28 26.48
C ASN A 170 18.77 -32.91 26.98
N SER A 171 19.91 -32.82 26.27
CA SER A 171 21.16 -33.23 26.95
C SER A 171 22.51 -32.91 26.28
N ASN A 172 23.53 -32.82 27.13
CA ASN A 172 24.97 -32.97 26.83
C ASN A 172 25.43 -34.44 26.81
N LEU A 173 24.52 -35.39 27.01
CA LEU A 173 24.81 -36.82 26.90
C LEU A 173 25.24 -37.20 25.48
N PRO A 174 26.14 -38.20 25.34
CA PRO A 174 26.64 -38.62 24.04
C PRO A 174 25.51 -39.12 23.13
N PRO A 175 25.59 -38.85 21.82
CA PRO A 175 24.58 -39.32 20.88
C PRO A 175 24.56 -40.84 20.84
N THR A 176 23.36 -41.42 20.91
CA THR A 176 23.14 -42.86 20.73
C THR A 176 23.19 -43.23 19.24
N THR A 177 23.60 -44.46 18.93
CA THR A 177 23.62 -44.98 17.57
C THR A 177 22.20 -44.99 16.97
N ALA A 178 22.05 -44.48 15.75
CA ALA A 178 20.77 -44.36 15.03
C ALA A 178 20.19 -45.69 14.51
N LEU A 179 20.77 -46.83 14.89
CA LEU A 179 20.32 -48.15 14.47
C LEU A 179 19.26 -48.65 15.44
N THR A 180 18.16 -49.15 14.89
CA THR A 180 17.18 -49.91 15.66
C THR A 180 17.80 -51.23 16.13
N PRO A 181 17.65 -51.59 17.42
CA PRO A 181 18.11 -52.88 17.90
C PRO A 181 17.28 -53.96 17.19
N GLN A 182 17.97 -54.82 16.44
CA GLN A 182 17.36 -55.96 15.77
C GLN A 182 17.41 -57.23 16.60
N VAL A 183 18.31 -57.25 17.59
CA VAL A 183 18.52 -58.37 18.51
C VAL A 183 18.58 -57.87 19.94
N ASP A 184 18.03 -58.65 20.86
CA ASP A 184 18.12 -58.38 22.30
C ASP A 184 19.48 -58.81 22.86
N ALA A 185 19.75 -58.51 24.14
CA ALA A 185 20.95 -58.95 24.86
C ALA A 185 21.17 -60.48 24.83
N ASP A 186 20.08 -61.23 24.67
CA ASP A 186 20.04 -62.69 24.58
C ASP A 186 19.99 -63.22 23.13
N ASN A 187 20.28 -62.40 22.11
CA ASN A 187 20.25 -62.71 20.66
C ASN A 187 18.87 -63.09 20.06
N ASN A 188 17.78 -62.85 20.77
CA ASN A 188 16.44 -63.07 20.22
C ASN A 188 16.07 -61.95 19.23
N PRO A 189 15.34 -62.25 18.13
CA PRO A 189 14.91 -61.24 17.17
C PRO A 189 13.88 -60.29 17.80
N LEU A 190 14.07 -58.99 17.58
CA LEU A 190 13.17 -57.93 18.01
C LEU A 190 12.37 -57.38 16.83
N GLU A 191 11.05 -57.34 16.96
CA GLU A 191 10.16 -56.70 15.99
C GLU A 191 9.83 -55.28 16.46
N THR A 192 9.99 -54.29 15.58
CA THR A 192 9.61 -52.90 15.88
C THR A 192 8.11 -52.71 15.74
N GLU A 193 7.44 -52.30 16.81
CA GLU A 193 6.03 -51.95 16.77
C GLU A 193 5.85 -50.44 16.55
N PHE A 194 5.66 -50.05 15.29
CA PHE A 194 5.55 -48.63 14.91
C PHE A 194 4.39 -47.89 15.59
N GLY A 195 3.35 -48.60 16.06
CA GLY A 195 2.17 -47.99 16.70
C GLY A 195 2.45 -47.36 18.07
N PHE A 196 3.46 -47.87 18.80
CA PHE A 196 3.87 -47.34 20.11
C PHE A 196 5.14 -46.48 20.03
N CYS A 197 5.75 -46.40 18.85
CA CYS A 197 6.91 -45.52 18.62
C CYS A 197 6.47 -44.06 18.66
N GLN A 198 7.26 -43.24 19.34
CA GLN A 198 7.05 -41.79 19.38
C GLN A 198 7.92 -41.11 18.32
N PHE A 199 7.25 -40.37 17.44
CA PHE A 199 7.87 -39.54 16.41
C PHE A 199 7.61 -38.07 16.72
N ARG A 200 8.58 -37.24 16.36
CA ARG A 200 8.53 -35.79 16.51
C ARG A 200 8.80 -35.13 15.18
N ASP A 201 8.02 -34.12 14.83
CA ASP A 201 8.27 -33.34 13.63
C ASP A 201 9.53 -32.48 13.79
N HIS A 202 10.41 -32.54 12.79
CA HIS A 202 11.66 -31.81 12.77
C HIS A 202 11.81 -31.09 11.42
N GLN A 203 12.11 -29.80 11.47
CA GLN A 203 12.29 -28.95 10.31
C GLN A 203 13.56 -28.10 10.46
N ARG A 204 14.29 -27.91 9.35
CA ARG A 204 15.44 -27.00 9.30
C ARG A 204 15.07 -25.76 8.50
N ILE A 205 15.29 -24.59 9.09
CA ILE A 205 15.12 -23.31 8.42
C ILE A 205 16.46 -22.56 8.40
N SER A 206 16.64 -21.66 7.44
CA SER A 206 17.80 -20.76 7.41
C SER A 206 17.33 -19.31 7.48
N ILE A 207 17.87 -18.59 8.45
CA ILE A 207 17.63 -17.16 8.62
C ILE A 207 18.81 -16.37 8.07
N GLN A 208 18.52 -15.28 7.39
CA GLN A 208 19.47 -14.30 6.89
C GLN A 208 19.26 -12.96 7.60
N GLU A 209 20.34 -12.21 7.77
CA GLU A 209 20.29 -10.84 8.28
C GLU A 209 19.38 -9.96 7.38
N MET A 210 18.65 -9.03 7.99
CA MET A 210 17.82 -8.09 7.24
C MET A 210 18.71 -7.19 6.37
N PRO A 211 18.46 -7.07 5.05
CA PRO A 211 19.34 -6.33 4.14
C PRO A 211 19.42 -4.85 4.49
N GLU A 212 18.39 -4.28 5.12
CA GLU A 212 18.34 -2.88 5.59
C GLU A 212 19.39 -2.58 6.67
N ARG A 213 19.81 -3.58 7.45
CA ARG A 213 20.84 -3.45 8.50
C ARG A 213 22.24 -3.84 8.04
N ALA A 214 22.36 -4.47 6.87
CA ALA A 214 23.64 -4.95 6.38
C ALA A 214 24.52 -3.76 5.93
N PRO A 215 25.77 -3.66 6.41
CA PRO A 215 26.68 -2.62 5.95
C PRO A 215 26.95 -2.78 4.45
N PRO A 216 26.94 -1.69 3.68
CA PRO A 216 27.16 -1.76 2.23
C PRO A 216 28.55 -2.34 1.94
N GLY A 217 28.62 -3.27 0.98
CA GLY A 217 29.87 -3.89 0.53
C GLY A 217 30.22 -5.25 1.14
N GLN A 218 29.45 -5.74 2.13
CA GLN A 218 29.62 -7.09 2.66
C GLN A 218 28.42 -7.99 2.35
N LEU A 219 28.69 -9.28 2.12
CA LEU A 219 27.63 -10.27 1.91
C LEU A 219 26.85 -10.50 3.23
N PRO A 220 25.51 -10.50 3.21
CA PRO A 220 24.70 -10.84 4.37
C PRO A 220 24.98 -12.28 4.81
N ARG A 221 25.15 -12.48 6.12
CA ARG A 221 25.41 -13.81 6.72
C ARG A 221 24.08 -14.54 6.98
N SER A 222 24.15 -15.87 6.92
CA SER A 222 23.02 -16.75 7.22
C SER A 222 23.39 -17.76 8.30
N THR A 223 22.39 -18.20 9.05
CA THR A 223 22.49 -19.18 10.13
C THR A 223 21.41 -20.24 9.98
N ASP A 224 21.75 -21.50 10.27
CA ASP A 224 20.81 -22.62 10.23
C ASP A 224 20.15 -22.83 11.60
N ILE A 225 18.85 -23.09 11.58
CA ILE A 225 18.02 -23.22 12.77
C ILE A 225 17.18 -24.49 12.66
N ILE A 226 16.99 -25.17 13.78
CA ILE A 226 16.13 -26.34 13.91
C ILE A 226 14.85 -25.93 14.63
N LEU A 227 13.72 -26.30 14.03
CA LEU A 227 12.39 -26.24 14.62
C LEU A 227 11.93 -27.66 14.94
N ASP A 228 11.41 -27.84 16.14
CA ASP A 228 10.88 -29.10 16.64
C ASP A 228 9.39 -28.94 17.00
N ASP A 229 8.61 -30.01 16.84
CA ASP A 229 7.20 -30.15 17.24
C ASP A 229 6.30 -29.03 16.68
N ASP A 230 5.67 -28.25 17.57
CA ASP A 230 4.66 -27.24 17.24
C ASP A 230 5.24 -26.00 16.55
N LEU A 231 6.56 -25.82 16.51
CA LEU A 231 7.19 -24.70 15.80
C LEU A 231 7.28 -24.92 14.29
N VAL A 232 7.08 -26.16 13.85
CA VAL A 232 7.16 -26.56 12.45
C VAL A 232 6.07 -25.86 11.63
N ASP A 233 6.43 -25.43 10.42
CA ASP A 233 5.57 -24.76 9.45
C ASP A 233 4.87 -23.46 9.93
N LYS A 234 5.32 -22.89 11.06
CA LYS A 234 4.83 -21.57 11.53
C LYS A 234 5.25 -20.41 10.64
N CYS A 235 6.29 -20.59 9.84
CA CYS A 235 6.91 -19.51 9.07
C CYS A 235 7.11 -19.89 7.61
N LYS A 236 6.95 -18.89 6.72
CA LYS A 236 7.17 -19.06 5.28
C LYS A 236 8.48 -18.39 4.85
N PRO A 237 9.10 -18.86 3.75
CA PRO A 237 10.19 -18.13 3.13
C PRO A 237 9.77 -16.68 2.81
N GLY A 238 10.59 -15.72 3.23
CA GLY A 238 10.33 -14.29 3.13
C GLY A 238 9.79 -13.64 4.39
N ASP A 239 9.31 -14.41 5.37
CA ASP A 239 8.83 -13.84 6.62
C ASP A 239 9.98 -13.28 7.46
N ARG A 240 9.74 -12.08 8.02
CA ARG A 240 10.59 -11.46 9.04
C ARG A 240 10.21 -12.03 10.40
N ILE A 241 11.16 -12.66 11.07
CA ILE A 241 10.94 -13.30 12.36
C ILE A 241 11.96 -12.83 13.38
N GLN A 242 11.51 -12.81 14.63
CA GLN A 242 12.36 -12.76 15.81
C GLN A 242 12.26 -14.12 16.47
N LEU A 243 13.38 -14.81 16.57
CA LEU A 243 13.48 -16.15 17.08
C LEU A 243 14.28 -16.15 18.36
N VAL A 244 13.76 -16.79 19.40
CA VAL A 244 14.48 -17.06 20.63
C VAL A 244 14.95 -18.50 20.59
N GLY A 245 16.21 -18.75 20.89
CA GLY A 245 16.72 -20.10 20.94
C GLY A 245 18.12 -20.23 21.53
N VAL A 246 18.55 -21.48 21.67
CA VAL A 246 19.85 -21.81 22.23
C VAL A 246 20.85 -21.98 21.11
N TYR A 247 21.97 -21.27 21.20
CA TYR A 247 23.04 -21.39 20.22
C TYR A 247 23.96 -22.56 20.56
N ARG A 248 23.98 -23.59 19.71
CA ARG A 248 24.74 -24.82 19.90
C ARG A 248 25.70 -25.06 18.74
N SER A 249 26.81 -25.73 19.03
CA SER A 249 27.72 -26.22 18.01
C SER A 249 27.52 -27.73 17.87
N VAL A 250 27.28 -28.21 16.64
CA VAL A 250 27.11 -29.63 16.33
C VAL A 250 28.16 -30.04 15.32
N GLY A 251 28.83 -31.16 15.62
CA GLY A 251 29.81 -31.77 14.71
C GLY A 251 31.24 -31.49 15.15
N GLY A 252 31.90 -32.54 15.64
CA GLY A 252 33.35 -32.60 15.82
C GLY A 252 33.89 -33.73 14.94
N GLY A 253 34.14 -33.43 13.67
CA GLY A 253 34.99 -34.28 12.84
C GLY A 253 36.46 -34.07 13.22
N SER A 254 37.34 -34.96 12.76
CA SER A 254 38.80 -34.88 12.97
C SER A 254 39.46 -33.58 12.51
N SER A 255 38.75 -32.73 11.75
CA SER A 255 39.23 -31.47 11.21
C SER A 255 39.01 -30.23 12.10
N GLY A 256 38.44 -30.35 13.30
CA GLY A 256 38.29 -29.23 14.25
C GLY A 256 37.38 -28.07 13.83
N ALA A 257 36.80 -28.14 12.63
CA ALA A 257 35.76 -27.22 12.16
C ALA A 257 34.40 -27.71 12.65
N PHE A 258 33.72 -26.86 13.41
CA PHE A 258 32.40 -27.17 13.96
C PHE A 258 31.31 -26.41 13.19
N LYS A 259 30.18 -27.06 12.93
CA LYS A 259 29.00 -26.40 12.35
C LYS A 259 28.16 -25.81 13.48
N SER A 260 27.84 -24.54 13.37
CA SER A 260 26.94 -23.88 14.32
C SER A 260 25.47 -24.05 13.93
N LEU A 261 24.62 -24.24 14.93
CA LEU A 261 23.19 -24.48 14.78
C LEU A 261 22.44 -23.80 15.94
N LEU A 262 21.28 -23.26 15.65
CA LEU A 262 20.42 -22.66 16.66
C LEU A 262 19.20 -23.57 16.87
N LEU A 263 18.94 -23.96 18.12
CA LEU A 263 17.74 -24.71 18.48
C LEU A 263 16.65 -23.71 18.87
N ALA A 264 15.57 -23.65 18.08
CA ALA A 264 14.50 -22.69 18.31
C ALA A 264 13.68 -23.07 19.54
N ASN A 265 13.49 -22.10 20.43
CA ASN A 265 12.56 -22.23 21.54
C ASN A 265 11.26 -21.46 21.31
N ASN A 266 11.31 -20.30 20.64
CA ASN A 266 10.11 -19.57 20.29
C ASN A 266 10.32 -18.79 19.01
N ILE A 267 9.25 -18.62 18.23
CA ILE A 267 9.26 -17.82 17.01
C ILE A 267 8.16 -16.78 17.13
N ASN A 268 8.57 -15.52 17.13
CA ASN A 268 7.70 -14.38 16.98
C ASN A 268 7.75 -13.89 15.54
N LEU A 269 6.63 -13.99 14.83
CA LEU A 269 6.49 -13.38 13.52
C LEU A 269 6.38 -11.86 13.70
N LEU A 270 7.34 -11.10 13.17
CA LEU A 270 7.30 -9.63 13.20
C LEU A 270 6.25 -9.09 12.21
N SER A 271 5.87 -9.90 11.22
CA SER A 271 4.82 -9.60 10.25
C SER A 271 3.51 -10.28 10.68
N SER A 272 2.62 -9.56 11.36
CA SER A 272 1.26 -10.06 11.59
C SER A 272 0.38 -9.76 10.37
N LYS A 273 -0.43 -10.75 9.99
CA LYS A 273 -1.21 -10.85 8.73
C LYS A 273 -2.16 -9.66 8.41
N ILE A 274 -2.35 -8.72 9.33
CA ILE A 274 -3.24 -7.56 9.17
C ILE A 274 -2.50 -6.34 8.59
N GLY A 275 -1.17 -6.32 8.62
CA GLY A 275 -0.37 -5.28 7.98
C GLY A 275 1.07 -5.75 7.87
N GLY A 276 1.45 -6.16 6.67
CA GLY A 276 2.77 -6.76 6.43
C GLY A 276 3.91 -5.85 6.88
N GLY A 277 4.81 -6.44 7.68
CA GLY A 277 6.21 -6.10 7.87
C GLY A 277 6.55 -4.83 8.66
N ILE A 278 7.56 -4.97 9.53
CA ILE A 278 8.03 -4.06 10.58
C ILE A 278 7.04 -3.99 11.75
N ALA A 279 7.57 -4.21 12.95
CA ALA A 279 6.89 -3.97 14.21
C ALA A 279 6.01 -2.74 14.06
N GLN A 280 4.69 -2.93 14.09
CA GLN A 280 3.75 -1.82 14.22
C GLN A 280 4.34 -0.94 15.31
N THR A 281 4.80 0.28 15.01
CA THR A 281 5.16 1.19 16.08
C THR A 281 3.90 1.25 16.93
N PRO A 282 3.95 0.76 18.19
CA PRO A 282 2.74 0.56 18.97
C PRO A 282 2.02 1.90 19.00
N LEU A 283 0.81 1.93 18.44
CA LEU A 283 0.03 3.15 18.42
C LEU A 283 -0.46 3.37 19.85
N THR A 284 0.05 4.41 20.48
CA THR A 284 -0.46 4.84 21.78
C THR A 284 -1.86 5.43 21.61
N ASP A 285 -2.68 5.37 22.66
CA ASP A 285 -4.00 6.01 22.64
C ASP A 285 -3.91 7.53 22.39
N ILE A 286 -2.79 8.15 22.78
CA ILE A 286 -2.48 9.56 22.53
C ILE A 286 -2.25 9.79 21.02
N ASP A 287 -1.44 8.94 20.37
CA ASP A 287 -1.23 8.98 18.92
C ASP A 287 -2.56 8.83 18.17
N ILE A 288 -3.41 7.88 18.58
CA ILE A 288 -4.71 7.68 17.94
C ILE A 288 -5.62 8.91 18.10
N ARG A 289 -5.62 9.55 19.28
CA ARG A 289 -6.39 10.78 19.51
C ARG A 289 -5.89 11.93 18.64
N THR A 290 -4.57 12.13 18.53
CA THR A 290 -3.99 13.19 17.68
C THR A 290 -4.25 12.93 16.20
N ILE A 291 -4.13 11.68 15.73
CA ILE A 291 -4.49 11.26 14.37
C ILE A 291 -5.96 11.57 14.09
N ASN A 292 -6.88 11.19 14.99
CA ASN A 292 -8.32 11.46 14.82
C ASN A 292 -8.65 12.96 14.84
N GLN A 293 -7.91 13.78 15.60
CA GLN A 293 -8.07 15.24 15.57
C GLN A 293 -7.60 15.84 14.25
N LEU A 294 -6.46 15.38 13.73
CA LEU A 294 -5.93 15.81 12.44
C LEU A 294 -6.84 15.39 11.28
N ALA A 295 -7.42 14.20 11.34
CA ALA A 295 -8.35 13.66 10.33
C ALA A 295 -9.56 14.57 10.06
N LYS A 296 -10.00 15.33 11.08
CA LYS A 296 -11.13 16.27 10.95
C LYS A 296 -10.76 17.53 10.14
N LYS A 297 -9.47 17.85 9.97
CA LYS A 297 -9.04 19.01 9.18
C LYS A 297 -9.29 18.73 7.69
N SER A 298 -9.96 19.65 6.99
CA SER A 298 -10.28 19.51 5.56
C SER A 298 -9.05 19.48 4.64
N ASN A 299 -7.92 20.04 5.10
CA ASN A 299 -6.69 20.19 4.32
C ASN A 299 -5.65 19.10 4.62
N ILE A 300 -6.05 17.99 5.27
CA ILE A 300 -5.10 16.95 5.66
C ILE A 300 -4.43 16.29 4.46
N PHE A 301 -5.15 16.08 3.36
CA PHE A 301 -4.59 15.43 2.17
C PHE A 301 -3.43 16.22 1.56
N SER A 302 -3.61 17.53 1.37
CA SER A 302 -2.54 18.42 0.89
C SER A 302 -1.39 18.52 1.88
N LEU A 303 -1.70 18.51 3.19
CA LEU A 303 -0.68 18.57 4.24
C LEU A 303 0.20 17.32 4.24
N LEU A 304 -0.41 16.14 4.11
CA LEU A 304 0.28 14.87 4.02
C LEU A 304 1.13 14.78 2.74
N SER A 305 0.63 15.24 1.59
CA SER A 305 1.41 15.25 0.36
C SER A 305 2.60 16.21 0.40
N GLU A 306 2.43 17.38 1.03
CA GLU A 306 3.52 18.36 1.23
C GLU A 306 4.58 17.82 2.21
N SER A 307 4.13 17.11 3.27
CA SER A 307 5.02 16.54 4.30
C SER A 307 5.70 15.23 3.87
N LEU A 308 5.19 14.56 2.82
CA LEU A 308 5.76 13.31 2.33
C LEU A 308 7.19 13.57 1.85
N ALA A 309 7.42 14.35 0.81
CA ALA A 309 8.77 14.64 0.33
C ALA A 309 9.10 16.14 0.44
N PRO A 310 9.67 16.60 1.57
CA PRO A 310 10.11 17.99 1.71
C PRO A 310 11.38 18.28 0.91
N SER A 311 12.21 17.27 0.60
CA SER A 311 13.48 17.44 -0.13
C SER A 311 13.31 17.73 -1.63
N ILE A 312 12.15 17.40 -2.20
CA ILE A 312 11.88 17.56 -3.63
C ILE A 312 10.89 18.72 -3.79
N PHE A 313 11.29 19.74 -4.55
CA PHE A 313 10.42 20.87 -4.85
C PHE A 313 9.50 20.55 -6.05
N GLY A 314 8.21 20.88 -5.95
CA GLY A 314 7.23 20.64 -7.01
C GLY A 314 6.57 19.25 -7.02
N HIS A 315 5.95 18.90 -8.15
CA HIS A 315 5.25 17.63 -8.41
C HIS A 315 4.19 17.23 -7.37
N ASP A 316 3.34 18.18 -6.94
CA ASP A 316 2.34 17.95 -5.90
C ASP A 316 1.37 16.80 -6.26
N GLN A 317 0.97 16.69 -7.53
CA GLN A 317 0.08 15.62 -8.01
C GLN A 317 0.74 14.25 -7.93
N ILE A 318 2.05 14.15 -8.22
CA ILE A 318 2.81 12.90 -8.11
C ILE A 318 2.93 12.51 -6.64
N LYS A 319 3.19 13.48 -5.73
CA LYS A 319 3.24 13.22 -4.28
C LYS A 319 1.88 12.78 -3.73
N GLN A 320 0.79 13.39 -4.21
CA GLN A 320 -0.58 12.98 -3.86
C GLN A 320 -0.85 11.56 -4.34
N ALA A 321 -0.46 11.20 -5.56
CA ALA A 321 -0.59 9.84 -6.09
C ALA A 321 0.25 8.83 -5.30
N ILE A 322 1.49 9.17 -4.92
CA ILE A 322 2.34 8.33 -4.08
C ILE A 322 1.69 8.13 -2.69
N LEU A 323 1.06 9.15 -2.11
CA LEU A 323 0.32 8.99 -0.85
C LEU A 323 -0.84 8.00 -1.00
N LEU A 324 -1.62 8.11 -2.08
CA LEU A 324 -2.74 7.20 -2.37
C LEU A 324 -2.26 5.77 -2.59
N LEU A 325 -1.15 5.60 -3.31
CA LEU A 325 -0.45 4.33 -3.47
C LEU A 325 -0.03 3.74 -2.12
N LEU A 326 0.60 4.54 -1.26
CA LEU A 326 1.06 4.07 0.06
C LEU A 326 -0.10 3.60 0.93
N LEU A 327 -1.29 4.21 0.83
CA LEU A 327 -2.49 3.80 1.56
C LEU A 327 -3.15 2.54 0.98
N GLY A 328 -3.03 2.35 -0.34
CA GLY A 328 -3.66 1.26 -1.09
C GLY A 328 -5.19 1.38 -1.15
N GLY A 329 -5.81 0.86 -2.21
CA GLY A 329 -7.27 0.85 -2.34
C GLY A 329 -7.94 -0.30 -1.56
N ALA A 330 -9.20 -0.57 -1.88
CA ALA A 330 -9.97 -1.62 -1.24
C ALA A 330 -9.93 -2.91 -2.06
N GLU A 331 -9.27 -3.96 -1.55
CA GLU A 331 -9.40 -5.32 -2.11
C GLU A 331 -10.83 -5.83 -1.87
N LYS A 332 -11.44 -6.46 -2.89
CA LYS A 332 -12.78 -7.05 -2.80
C LYS A 332 -12.74 -8.48 -3.27
N ASN A 333 -13.07 -9.38 -2.35
CA ASN A 333 -13.27 -10.79 -2.64
C ASN A 333 -14.77 -11.02 -2.78
N LEU A 334 -15.21 -11.37 -3.99
CA LEU A 334 -16.60 -11.75 -4.20
C LEU A 334 -16.82 -13.16 -3.62
N ALA A 335 -18.05 -13.45 -3.19
CA ALA A 335 -18.43 -14.78 -2.70
C ALA A 335 -18.18 -15.89 -3.75
N ASN A 336 -18.15 -15.52 -5.04
CA ASN A 336 -17.93 -16.43 -6.17
C ASN A 336 -16.45 -16.82 -6.36
N GLY A 337 -15.55 -16.37 -5.49
CA GLY A 337 -14.11 -16.68 -5.54
C GLY A 337 -13.29 -15.78 -6.46
N THR A 338 -13.90 -14.82 -7.16
CA THR A 338 -13.16 -13.82 -7.94
C THR A 338 -12.59 -12.73 -7.03
N HIS A 339 -11.30 -12.46 -7.19
CA HIS A 339 -10.57 -11.42 -6.47
C HIS A 339 -10.43 -10.18 -7.35
N ILE A 340 -10.98 -9.05 -6.93
CA ILE A 340 -10.76 -7.75 -7.60
C ILE A 340 -9.62 -7.02 -6.89
N ARG A 341 -8.60 -6.65 -7.67
CA ARG A 341 -7.43 -5.95 -7.15
C ARG A 341 -7.79 -4.56 -6.59
N GLY A 342 -7.26 -4.26 -5.40
CA GLY A 342 -7.41 -2.96 -4.73
C GLY A 342 -6.18 -2.05 -4.87
N ASP A 343 -5.06 -2.56 -5.37
CA ASP A 343 -3.78 -1.86 -5.40
C ASP A 343 -3.67 -0.92 -6.61
N ILE A 344 -2.92 0.17 -6.43
CA ILE A 344 -2.68 1.19 -7.47
C ILE A 344 -1.28 0.98 -8.01
N ASN A 345 -1.12 1.01 -9.34
CA ASN A 345 0.19 0.93 -9.98
C ASN A 345 0.56 2.26 -10.63
N LEU A 346 1.80 2.71 -10.42
CA LEU A 346 2.28 4.02 -10.85
C LEU A 346 3.49 3.89 -11.78
N LEU A 347 3.45 4.58 -12.92
CA LEU A 347 4.59 4.71 -13.84
C LEU A 347 5.00 6.18 -13.98
N MET A 348 6.29 6.47 -13.77
CA MET A 348 6.89 7.79 -13.99
C MET A 348 7.82 7.73 -15.22
N VAL A 349 7.45 8.43 -16.28
CA VAL A 349 8.25 8.61 -17.51
C VAL A 349 8.78 10.03 -17.53
N GLY A 350 9.94 10.27 -18.13
CA GLY A 350 10.51 11.63 -18.18
C GLY A 350 12.00 11.67 -18.42
N ASP A 351 12.54 12.87 -18.49
CA ASP A 351 13.95 13.08 -18.80
C ASP A 351 14.84 12.65 -17.62
N PRO A 352 16.12 12.30 -17.85
CA PRO A 352 17.08 12.13 -16.77
C PRO A 352 17.18 13.43 -15.96
N SER A 353 17.60 13.32 -14.69
CA SER A 353 17.76 14.46 -13.77
C SER A 353 16.48 15.07 -13.19
N THR A 354 15.29 14.58 -13.55
CA THR A 354 13.98 15.04 -13.05
C THR A 354 13.60 14.50 -11.65
N ALA A 355 14.57 14.23 -10.78
CA ALA A 355 14.40 13.72 -9.40
C ALA A 355 13.62 12.39 -9.22
N LYS A 356 13.26 11.64 -10.28
CA LYS A 356 12.49 10.39 -10.17
C LYS A 356 13.14 9.32 -9.29
N SER A 357 14.44 9.05 -9.46
CA SER A 357 15.14 8.07 -8.62
C SER A 357 15.22 8.53 -7.16
N GLN A 358 15.14 9.84 -6.89
CA GLN A 358 15.01 10.35 -5.51
C GLN A 358 13.61 10.09 -4.94
N LEU A 359 12.55 10.24 -5.74
CA LEU A 359 11.18 9.84 -5.32
C LEU A 359 11.11 8.35 -4.98
N LEU A 360 11.72 7.47 -5.79
CA LEU A 360 11.76 6.03 -5.51
C LEU A 360 12.51 5.72 -4.21
N ARG A 361 13.70 6.31 -3.99
CA ARG A 361 14.45 6.18 -2.73
C ARG A 361 13.65 6.64 -1.53
N PHE A 362 12.88 7.70 -1.71
CA PHE A 362 12.02 8.20 -0.67
C PHE A 362 10.93 7.18 -0.32
N ILE A 363 10.22 6.63 -1.31
CA ILE A 363 9.21 5.57 -1.09
C ILE A 363 9.81 4.38 -0.33
N LEU A 364 11.01 3.96 -0.71
CA LEU A 364 11.75 2.86 -0.06
C LEU A 364 12.00 3.11 1.44
N GLN A 365 12.30 4.35 1.83
CA GLN A 365 12.48 4.73 3.23
C GLN A 365 11.16 4.94 3.99
N THR A 366 10.09 5.32 3.27
CA THR A 366 8.78 5.61 3.87
C THR A 366 8.00 4.35 4.21
N ALA A 367 7.98 3.40 3.27
CA ALA A 367 7.06 2.29 3.26
C ALA A 367 7.67 1.11 4.01
N PRO A 368 6.91 0.42 4.87
CA PRO A 368 7.46 -0.61 5.75
C PRO A 368 7.84 -1.91 5.02
N LEU A 369 7.36 -2.08 3.78
CA LEU A 369 7.68 -3.21 2.92
C LEU A 369 7.93 -2.70 1.51
N ALA A 370 9.03 -1.96 1.33
CA ALA A 370 9.44 -1.52 0.01
C ALA A 370 10.74 -2.17 -0.43
N ILE A 371 10.69 -2.83 -1.58
CA ILE A 371 11.84 -3.50 -2.18
C ILE A 371 12.24 -2.75 -3.45
N ALA A 372 13.53 -2.39 -3.54
CA ALA A 372 14.12 -1.75 -4.70
C ALA A 372 14.64 -2.80 -5.66
N THR A 373 14.29 -2.67 -6.93
CA THR A 373 14.74 -3.53 -8.01
C THR A 373 15.14 -2.65 -9.19
N THR A 374 16.20 -3.02 -9.90
CA THR A 374 16.61 -2.33 -11.13
C THR A 374 16.19 -3.17 -12.33
N GLY A 375 15.68 -2.57 -13.41
CA GLY A 375 15.18 -3.30 -14.57
C GLY A 375 16.25 -4.18 -15.24
N ARG A 376 17.52 -3.78 -15.18
CA ARG A 376 18.63 -4.60 -15.68
C ARG A 376 19.13 -5.66 -14.69
N GLY A 377 19.12 -5.37 -13.39
CA GLY A 377 19.62 -6.26 -12.36
C GLY A 377 18.61 -7.32 -11.90
N SER A 378 17.33 -7.13 -12.24
CA SER A 378 16.23 -7.96 -11.77
C SER A 378 15.79 -8.90 -12.89
N SER A 379 16.56 -9.98 -13.07
CA SER A 379 16.12 -11.07 -13.96
C SER A 379 14.85 -11.72 -13.42
N GLY A 380 14.10 -12.41 -14.28
CA GLY A 380 12.82 -13.04 -13.92
C GLY A 380 12.90 -14.02 -12.76
N VAL A 381 14.07 -14.63 -12.52
CA VAL A 381 14.38 -15.44 -11.33
C VAL A 381 14.31 -14.59 -10.05
N GLY A 382 14.88 -13.39 -10.09
CA GLY A 382 14.90 -12.44 -8.98
C GLY A 382 13.59 -11.67 -8.80
N LEU A 383 12.75 -11.52 -9.83
CA LEU A 383 11.44 -10.86 -9.72
C LEU A 383 10.32 -11.83 -9.26
N THR A 384 10.25 -13.02 -9.86
CA THR A 384 9.14 -13.97 -9.62
C THR A 384 9.47 -15.01 -8.56
N ALA A 385 9.80 -16.22 -8.96
CA ALA A 385 10.40 -17.24 -8.12
C ALA A 385 11.14 -18.22 -9.04
N ALA A 386 12.17 -18.86 -8.51
CA ALA A 386 12.93 -19.87 -9.23
C ALA A 386 12.92 -21.19 -8.49
N VAL A 387 12.99 -22.27 -9.25
CA VAL A 387 13.20 -23.61 -8.69
C VAL A 387 14.70 -23.83 -8.61
N THR A 388 15.25 -23.89 -7.40
CA THR A 388 16.65 -24.24 -7.13
C THR A 388 16.74 -25.66 -6.56
N THR A 389 17.86 -26.34 -6.81
CA THR A 389 18.12 -27.66 -6.22
C THR A 389 19.10 -27.50 -5.06
N ASP A 390 18.73 -27.98 -3.88
CA ASP A 390 19.64 -27.95 -2.73
C ASP A 390 20.79 -28.94 -2.94
N LYS A 391 22.02 -28.51 -2.66
CA LYS A 391 23.24 -29.32 -2.88
C LYS A 391 23.41 -30.41 -1.82
N GLU A 392 22.88 -30.21 -0.61
CA GLU A 392 23.00 -31.20 0.48
C GLU A 392 21.92 -32.28 0.40
N THR A 393 20.69 -31.93 0.05
CA THR A 393 19.56 -32.89 0.02
C THR A 393 19.20 -33.38 -1.38
N GLY A 394 19.65 -32.70 -2.44
CA GLY A 394 19.26 -33.00 -3.82
C GLY A 394 17.81 -32.67 -4.17
N GLU A 395 17.05 -32.10 -3.25
CA GLU A 395 15.64 -31.77 -3.43
C GLU A 395 15.48 -30.44 -4.18
N ARG A 396 14.47 -30.36 -5.05
CA ARG A 396 14.06 -29.11 -5.71
C ARG A 396 13.26 -28.27 -4.71
N ARG A 397 13.61 -26.99 -4.59
CA ARG A 397 12.97 -25.99 -3.73
C ARG A 397 12.62 -24.75 -4.53
N LEU A 398 11.67 -23.98 -4.03
CA LEU A 398 11.27 -22.70 -4.60
C LEU A 398 11.95 -21.57 -3.83
N GLU A 399 12.69 -20.73 -4.53
CA GLU A 399 13.20 -19.45 -4.03
C GLU A 399 12.24 -18.35 -4.47
N ALA A 400 11.66 -17.66 -3.49
CA ALA A 400 10.79 -16.50 -3.70
C ALA A 400 11.62 -15.31 -4.22
N GLY A 401 11.17 -14.71 -5.31
CA GLY A 401 11.72 -13.46 -5.84
C GLY A 401 11.18 -12.23 -5.12
N ALA A 402 11.74 -11.07 -5.46
CA ALA A 402 11.47 -9.78 -4.84
C ALA A 402 9.98 -9.41 -4.80
N MET A 403 9.20 -9.75 -5.83
CA MET A 403 7.76 -9.42 -5.83
C MET A 403 6.98 -10.26 -4.83
N VAL A 404 7.30 -11.56 -4.70
CA VAL A 404 6.66 -12.46 -3.73
C VAL A 404 7.06 -12.09 -2.29
N LEU A 405 8.31 -11.69 -2.10
CA LEU A 405 8.80 -11.17 -0.81
C LEU A 405 8.12 -9.86 -0.39
N ALA A 406 7.60 -9.09 -1.34
CA ALA A 406 6.95 -7.81 -1.11
C ALA A 406 5.41 -7.90 -0.98
N ASP A 407 4.82 -9.07 -0.65
CA ASP A 407 3.35 -9.21 -0.52
C ASP A 407 2.76 -8.15 0.43
N ARG A 408 1.70 -7.46 -0.01
CA ARG A 408 1.05 -6.30 0.62
C ARG A 408 1.95 -5.07 0.82
N GLY A 409 3.09 -5.04 0.13
CA GLY A 409 4.05 -3.96 0.11
C GLY A 409 4.05 -3.17 -1.21
N VAL A 410 5.15 -2.44 -1.42
CA VAL A 410 5.41 -1.64 -2.62
C VAL A 410 6.71 -2.11 -3.27
N VAL A 411 6.66 -2.44 -4.56
CA VAL A 411 7.86 -2.77 -5.33
C VAL A 411 8.27 -1.54 -6.14
N CYS A 412 9.49 -1.06 -5.93
CA CYS A 412 10.06 0.05 -6.68
C CYS A 412 10.98 -0.52 -7.77
N ILE A 413 10.68 -0.23 -9.03
CA ILE A 413 11.46 -0.63 -10.20
C ILE A 413 12.06 0.64 -10.83
N ASP A 414 13.39 0.76 -10.79
CA ASP A 414 14.10 1.80 -11.56
C ASP A 414 14.55 1.22 -12.92
N GLU A 415 14.71 2.09 -13.92
CA GLU A 415 15.09 1.70 -15.30
C GLU A 415 14.17 0.61 -15.90
N PHE A 416 12.85 0.80 -15.77
CA PHE A 416 11.84 -0.15 -16.26
C PHE A 416 11.96 -0.42 -17.77
N ASP A 417 12.49 0.53 -18.55
CA ASP A 417 12.70 0.40 -19.99
C ASP A 417 13.79 -0.64 -20.35
N LYS A 418 14.73 -0.91 -19.43
CA LYS A 418 15.85 -1.85 -19.65
C LYS A 418 15.52 -3.31 -19.32
N MET A 419 14.29 -3.62 -18.95
CA MET A 419 13.88 -5.01 -18.66
C MET A 419 13.75 -5.86 -19.92
N SER A 420 14.11 -7.14 -19.76
CA SER A 420 13.97 -8.17 -20.79
C SER A 420 12.50 -8.52 -21.03
N ASP A 421 12.19 -9.06 -22.21
CA ASP A 421 10.81 -9.41 -22.58
C ASP A 421 10.22 -10.56 -21.74
N ILE A 422 11.07 -11.46 -21.25
CA ILE A 422 10.64 -12.57 -20.37
C ILE A 422 10.10 -12.01 -19.04
N ASP A 423 10.77 -10.99 -18.52
CA ASP A 423 10.41 -10.36 -17.25
C ASP A 423 9.13 -9.53 -17.38
N ARG A 424 8.89 -8.95 -18.57
CA ARG A 424 7.63 -8.23 -18.88
C ARG A 424 6.42 -9.15 -18.84
N VAL A 425 6.55 -10.39 -19.33
CA VAL A 425 5.46 -11.39 -19.27
C VAL A 425 5.14 -11.76 -17.82
N ALA A 426 6.16 -11.94 -16.98
CA ALA A 426 5.96 -12.20 -15.55
C ALA A 426 5.21 -11.06 -14.85
N ILE A 427 5.56 -9.81 -15.14
CA ILE A 427 4.90 -8.64 -14.55
C ILE A 427 3.43 -8.52 -15.01
N HIS A 428 3.10 -8.97 -16.23
CA HIS A 428 1.70 -8.99 -16.69
C HIS A 428 0.79 -9.82 -15.80
N GLU A 429 1.28 -10.98 -15.37
CA GLU A 429 0.55 -11.91 -14.52
C GLU A 429 0.38 -11.30 -13.12
N VAL A 430 1.47 -10.81 -12.53
CA VAL A 430 1.47 -10.25 -11.17
C VAL A 430 0.61 -9.00 -11.07
N MET A 431 0.70 -8.07 -12.02
CA MET A 431 -0.09 -6.83 -11.96
C MET A 431 -1.59 -7.07 -12.13
N GLU A 432 -1.97 -8.10 -12.89
CA GLU A 432 -3.37 -8.36 -13.20
C GLU A 432 -4.04 -9.32 -12.21
N GLN A 433 -3.42 -10.47 -11.97
CA GLN A 433 -3.97 -11.54 -11.14
C GLN A 433 -3.51 -11.44 -9.68
N GLN A 434 -2.46 -10.66 -9.40
CA GLN A 434 -1.84 -10.54 -8.07
C GLN A 434 -1.31 -11.86 -7.50
N THR A 435 -1.03 -12.80 -8.41
CA THR A 435 -0.49 -14.11 -8.15
C THR A 435 0.55 -14.45 -9.21
N VAL A 436 1.58 -15.20 -8.83
CA VAL A 436 2.58 -15.77 -9.73
C VAL A 436 2.32 -17.27 -9.80
N THR A 437 2.01 -17.80 -10.98
CA THR A 437 1.93 -19.24 -11.22
C THR A 437 3.24 -19.74 -11.81
N ILE A 438 3.81 -20.76 -11.17
CA ILE A 438 5.07 -21.37 -11.61
C ILE A 438 4.79 -22.83 -11.92
N ALA A 439 4.97 -23.18 -13.19
CA ALA A 439 4.93 -24.52 -13.71
C ALA A 439 6.31 -24.88 -14.28
N LYS A 440 7.28 -25.17 -13.40
CA LYS A 440 8.67 -25.49 -13.78
C LYS A 440 9.16 -26.73 -13.05
N ALA A 441 9.92 -27.56 -13.77
CA ALA A 441 10.62 -28.72 -13.20
C ALA A 441 9.73 -29.66 -12.36
N GLY A 442 8.47 -29.87 -12.79
CA GLY A 442 7.51 -30.77 -12.12
C GLY A 442 6.82 -30.17 -10.89
N ILE A 443 7.05 -28.88 -10.60
CA ILE A 443 6.38 -28.15 -9.52
C ILE A 443 5.35 -27.22 -10.16
N HIS A 444 4.08 -27.40 -9.79
CA HIS A 444 2.97 -26.52 -10.14
C HIS A 444 2.48 -25.83 -8.87
N THR A 445 2.90 -24.59 -8.66
CA THR A 445 2.56 -23.81 -7.46
C THR A 445 2.20 -22.39 -7.84
N SER A 446 1.13 -21.87 -7.23
CA SER A 446 0.77 -20.46 -7.27
C SER A 446 1.25 -19.77 -6.00
N LEU A 447 2.04 -18.72 -6.13
CA LEU A 447 2.49 -17.85 -5.04
C LEU A 447 1.69 -16.55 -5.09
N ASN A 448 1.32 -16.02 -3.92
CA ASN A 448 0.61 -14.74 -3.86
C ASN A 448 1.63 -13.59 -3.96
N ALA A 449 1.31 -12.58 -4.75
CA ALA A 449 2.15 -11.39 -4.95
C ALA A 449 1.24 -10.15 -5.07
N ARG A 450 0.51 -9.82 -4.00
CA ARG A 450 -0.38 -8.66 -3.94
C ARG A 450 0.43 -7.43 -3.60
N CYS A 451 1.09 -6.88 -4.62
CA CYS A 451 2.04 -5.79 -4.44
C CYS A 451 1.64 -4.61 -5.32
N SER A 452 1.82 -3.40 -4.80
CA SER A 452 1.72 -2.20 -5.62
C SER A 452 3.05 -1.96 -6.33
N VAL A 453 3.04 -1.68 -7.63
CA VAL A 453 4.26 -1.44 -8.42
C VAL A 453 4.44 0.04 -8.69
N VAL A 454 5.62 0.56 -8.38
CA VAL A 454 6.08 1.88 -8.80
C VAL A 454 7.26 1.71 -9.75
N ALA A 455 7.10 2.20 -10.97
CA ALA A 455 8.14 2.11 -11.98
C ALA A 455 8.61 3.51 -12.39
N ALA A 456 9.92 3.67 -12.57
CA ALA A 456 10.51 4.80 -13.28
C ALA A 456 11.07 4.31 -14.61
N ALA A 457 10.79 5.07 -15.68
CA ALA A 457 11.29 4.82 -17.02
C ALA A 457 11.85 6.10 -17.63
N ASN A 458 12.85 5.92 -18.49
CA ASN A 458 13.39 7.00 -19.31
C ASN A 458 12.86 6.86 -20.74
N PRO A 459 12.63 7.97 -21.47
CA PRO A 459 12.26 7.92 -22.88
C PRO A 459 13.42 7.36 -23.71
N ILE A 460 13.10 6.76 -24.86
CA ILE A 460 14.08 6.08 -25.72
C ILE A 460 15.25 6.97 -26.18
N TYR A 461 15.00 8.26 -26.39
CA TYR A 461 16.00 9.22 -26.85
C TYR A 461 16.61 10.04 -25.71
N GLY A 462 16.38 9.65 -24.45
CA GLY A 462 16.83 10.38 -23.26
C GLY A 462 15.98 11.63 -22.96
N GLN A 463 15.52 12.34 -23.99
CA GLN A 463 14.58 13.45 -23.86
C GLN A 463 13.20 13.09 -24.41
N TYR A 464 12.16 13.63 -23.79
CA TYR A 464 10.78 13.47 -24.19
C TYR A 464 10.40 14.51 -25.25
N ASP A 465 10.20 14.07 -26.50
CA ASP A 465 9.74 14.94 -27.58
C ASP A 465 8.20 15.10 -27.55
N ILE A 466 7.72 16.32 -27.34
CA ILE A 466 6.29 16.65 -27.24
C ILE A 466 5.59 16.50 -28.61
N HIS A 467 6.33 16.62 -29.72
CA HIS A 467 5.74 16.57 -31.06
C HIS A 467 5.38 15.14 -31.47
N LYS A 468 6.08 14.14 -30.94
CA LYS A 468 5.81 12.73 -31.21
C LYS A 468 4.72 12.17 -30.29
N ASP A 469 4.00 11.18 -30.79
CA ASP A 469 2.96 10.52 -29.98
C ASP A 469 3.58 9.86 -28.73
N PRO A 470 2.94 9.96 -27.55
CA PRO A 470 3.46 9.37 -26.31
C PRO A 470 3.79 7.88 -26.42
N HIS A 471 2.98 7.14 -27.19
CA HIS A 471 3.17 5.71 -27.49
C HIS A 471 4.49 5.39 -28.19
N LYS A 472 5.02 6.30 -29.03
CA LYS A 472 6.30 6.10 -29.74
C LYS A 472 7.50 6.65 -28.98
N ASN A 473 7.26 7.47 -27.95
CA ASN A 473 8.30 7.96 -27.04
C ASN A 473 8.66 6.94 -25.97
N ILE A 474 7.72 6.04 -25.65
CA ILE A 474 7.87 5.00 -24.65
C ILE A 474 7.99 3.66 -25.38
N ALA A 475 9.13 2.96 -25.27
CA ALA A 475 9.32 1.62 -25.87
C ALA A 475 8.62 0.51 -25.07
N LEU A 476 7.34 0.71 -24.76
CA LEU A 476 6.51 -0.26 -24.06
C LEU A 476 5.27 -0.59 -24.92
N PRO A 477 4.87 -1.86 -24.99
CA PRO A 477 3.61 -2.24 -25.62
C PRO A 477 2.41 -1.65 -24.85
N ASP A 478 1.34 -1.31 -25.58
CA ASP A 478 0.11 -0.74 -25.01
C ASP A 478 -0.55 -1.66 -23.96
N SER A 479 -0.32 -2.97 -24.08
CA SER A 479 -0.77 -3.95 -23.09
C SER A 479 -0.19 -3.71 -21.70
N LEU A 480 1.04 -3.20 -21.57
CA LEU A 480 1.64 -2.79 -20.29
C LEU A 480 1.11 -1.44 -19.83
N LEU A 481 1.03 -0.47 -20.73
CA LEU A 481 0.55 0.88 -20.39
C LEU A 481 -0.87 0.86 -19.83
N SER A 482 -1.73 0.00 -20.39
CA SER A 482 -3.08 -0.19 -19.85
C SER A 482 -3.11 -0.77 -18.43
N ARG A 483 -2.07 -1.48 -17.97
CA ARG A 483 -2.03 -2.12 -16.63
C ARG A 483 -1.57 -1.17 -15.53
N PHE A 484 -0.83 -0.13 -15.90
CA PHE A 484 -0.53 0.97 -14.99
C PHE A 484 -1.76 1.85 -14.84
N ASP A 485 -2.14 2.10 -13.60
CA ASP A 485 -3.33 2.88 -13.28
C ASP A 485 -3.05 4.37 -13.49
N LEU A 486 -1.84 4.83 -13.17
CA LEU A 486 -1.37 6.20 -13.34
C LEU A 486 -0.07 6.25 -14.13
N LEU A 487 -0.04 7.10 -15.16
CA LEU A 487 1.16 7.41 -15.95
C LEU A 487 1.44 8.90 -15.82
N PHE A 488 2.58 9.25 -15.22
CA PHE A 488 3.05 10.64 -15.17
C PHE A 488 4.21 10.83 -16.13
N ILE A 489 4.08 11.83 -16.99
CA ILE A 489 5.16 12.31 -17.84
C ILE A 489 5.76 13.55 -17.20
N VAL A 490 6.98 13.42 -16.72
CA VAL A 490 7.79 14.48 -16.14
C VAL A 490 8.72 14.99 -17.24
N THR A 491 8.37 16.11 -17.85
CA THR A 491 9.29 16.79 -18.79
C THR A 491 10.06 17.86 -18.03
N ASP A 492 11.30 18.07 -18.45
CA ASP A 492 12.12 19.19 -17.99
C ASP A 492 11.76 20.45 -18.79
N ASP A 493 10.77 21.20 -18.32
CA ASP A 493 10.39 22.48 -18.94
C ASP A 493 11.31 23.58 -18.38
N VAL A 494 12.18 24.14 -19.23
CA VAL A 494 13.11 25.22 -18.84
C VAL A 494 12.32 26.51 -18.59
N GLU A 495 12.03 26.79 -17.31
CA GLU A 495 11.33 28.00 -16.88
C GLU A 495 12.11 28.68 -15.75
N GLU A 496 12.63 29.88 -16.01
CA GLU A 496 13.53 30.61 -15.09
C GLU A 496 12.96 30.74 -13.66
N LYS A 497 11.65 30.97 -13.53
CA LYS A 497 10.97 31.07 -12.23
C LYS A 497 11.01 29.76 -11.45
N LYS A 498 10.77 28.62 -12.11
CA LYS A 498 10.79 27.30 -11.48
C LYS A 498 12.21 26.90 -11.13
N ASP A 499 13.16 27.12 -12.04
CA ASP A 499 14.56 26.77 -11.86
C ASP A 499 15.18 27.56 -10.70
N ARG A 500 14.87 28.85 -10.58
CA ARG A 500 15.30 29.66 -9.44
C ARG A 500 14.76 29.12 -8.11
N MET A 501 13.52 28.65 -8.08
CA MET A 501 12.91 28.06 -6.89
C MET A 501 13.54 26.70 -6.55
N ILE A 502 13.84 25.87 -7.55
CA ILE A 502 14.53 24.60 -7.38
C ILE A 502 15.95 24.84 -6.86
N ALA A 503 16.69 25.77 -7.46
CA ALA A 503 18.05 26.12 -7.04
C ALA A 503 18.09 26.62 -5.59
N ASP A 504 17.20 27.54 -5.22
CA ASP A 504 17.09 28.01 -3.84
C ASP A 504 16.72 26.87 -2.88
N HIS A 505 15.81 25.98 -3.27
CA HIS A 505 15.45 24.81 -2.49
C HIS A 505 16.64 23.86 -2.28
N VAL A 506 17.39 23.55 -3.34
CA VAL A 506 18.57 22.66 -3.29
C VAL A 506 19.68 23.30 -2.44
N LEU A 507 19.96 24.60 -2.61
CA LEU A 507 20.94 25.31 -1.79
C LEU A 507 20.56 25.32 -0.31
N ARG A 508 19.27 25.47 0.02
CA ARG A 508 18.79 25.38 1.40
C ARG A 508 19.01 23.98 1.98
N MET A 509 18.74 22.93 1.22
CA MET A 509 19.01 21.56 1.65
C MET A 509 20.50 21.32 1.91
N HIS A 510 21.38 21.83 1.03
CA HIS A 510 22.83 21.72 1.25
C HIS A 510 23.35 22.55 2.42
N ARG A 511 22.65 23.63 2.78
CA ARG A 511 22.97 24.48 3.95
C ARG A 511 22.37 23.95 5.25
N TYR A 512 21.46 22.99 5.18
CA TYR A 512 20.81 22.45 6.37
C TYR A 512 21.78 21.56 7.14
N LEU A 513 22.14 21.99 8.35
CA LEU A 513 22.75 21.15 9.38
C LEU A 513 21.67 20.78 10.40
N ALA A 514 21.73 19.56 10.93
CA ALA A 514 20.85 19.16 12.00
C ALA A 514 21.02 20.09 13.22
N PRO A 515 19.91 20.52 13.86
CA PRO A 515 19.98 21.40 15.01
C PRO A 515 20.74 20.72 16.15
N GLY A 516 21.88 21.31 16.54
CA GLY A 516 22.76 20.80 17.60
C GLY A 516 24.15 20.35 17.15
N VAL A 517 24.46 20.37 15.85
CA VAL A 517 25.81 20.07 15.34
C VAL A 517 26.50 21.38 14.95
N GLU A 518 27.62 21.70 15.61
CA GLU A 518 28.48 22.83 15.21
C GLU A 518 29.18 22.54 13.89
N GLU A 519 29.32 23.57 13.04
CA GLU A 519 30.03 23.50 11.76
C GLU A 519 31.45 22.92 11.97
N GLY A 520 31.73 21.75 11.37
CA GLY A 520 33.04 21.10 11.45
C GLY A 520 33.10 19.81 12.29
N THR A 521 32.01 19.41 12.94
CA THR A 521 31.94 18.08 13.57
C THR A 521 31.88 16.99 12.49
N PRO A 522 32.76 15.97 12.49
CA PRO A 522 32.66 14.87 11.53
C PRO A 522 31.32 14.16 11.71
N CYS A 523 30.60 13.96 10.60
CA CYS A 523 29.33 13.26 10.57
C CYS A 523 29.51 11.85 11.19
N GLN A 524 28.85 11.57 12.30
CA GLN A 524 28.80 10.19 12.81
C GLN A 524 27.82 9.41 11.95
N ASP A 525 28.29 8.35 11.30
CA ASP A 525 27.43 7.37 10.65
C ASP A 525 26.54 6.73 11.74
N ASN A 526 25.28 7.16 11.79
CA ASN A 526 24.25 6.59 12.68
C ASN A 526 23.83 5.18 12.20
N LEU A 527 24.76 4.24 12.18
CA LEU A 527 24.51 2.83 11.82
C LEU A 527 24.03 2.00 13.03
N ASN A 528 24.18 2.55 14.25
CA ASN A 528 23.84 1.87 15.51
C ASN A 528 22.66 2.57 16.21
N GLN A 529 21.51 2.69 15.55
CA GLN A 529 20.26 2.84 16.30
C GLN A 529 19.68 1.44 16.51
N PRO A 530 19.96 0.76 17.63
CA PRO A 530 19.20 -0.42 17.99
C PRO A 530 17.75 0.03 18.14
N LEU A 531 16.85 -0.55 17.34
CA LEU A 531 15.42 -0.43 17.53
C LEU A 531 15.09 -1.24 18.80
N SER A 532 15.32 -0.66 19.97
CA SER A 532 14.72 -1.16 21.19
C SER A 532 13.21 -1.03 21.02
N VAL A 533 12.54 -2.16 20.85
CA VAL A 533 11.13 -2.27 21.21
C VAL A 533 11.11 -2.06 22.72
N ASP A 534 10.86 -0.82 23.13
CA ASP A 534 10.48 -0.52 24.51
C ASP A 534 9.22 -1.33 24.82
N GLY A 535 9.40 -2.38 25.61
CA GLY A 535 8.31 -3.00 26.34
C GLY A 535 7.74 -2.02 27.37
N PRO A 536 6.48 -2.19 27.77
CA PRO A 536 5.62 -1.16 28.36
C PRO A 536 6.06 -0.58 29.72
N ASN A 537 7.17 -1.04 30.31
CA ASN A 537 7.62 -0.59 31.64
C ASN A 537 8.83 0.37 31.63
N VAL A 538 9.48 0.61 30.49
CA VAL A 538 10.50 1.69 30.37
C VAL A 538 9.85 3.03 29.95
N ALA A 539 8.56 2.98 29.59
CA ALA A 539 7.76 4.17 29.31
C ALA A 539 7.59 5.10 30.53
N ALA A 540 7.75 4.61 31.76
CA ALA A 540 7.44 5.38 32.96
C ALA A 540 8.39 6.57 33.24
N GLU A 541 9.61 6.61 32.69
CA GLU A 541 10.54 7.74 32.88
C GLU A 541 10.74 8.62 31.63
N VAL A 542 10.19 8.23 30.47
CA VAL A 542 10.18 9.04 29.23
C VAL A 542 8.78 9.57 28.90
N GLU A 543 7.77 9.29 29.74
CA GLU A 543 6.38 9.78 29.64
C GLU A 543 6.19 11.31 29.82
N GLY A 544 7.26 12.10 29.69
CA GLY A 544 7.24 13.56 29.79
C GLY A 544 7.59 14.33 28.52
N VAL A 545 8.09 13.68 27.46
CA VAL A 545 8.36 14.37 26.19
C VAL A 545 7.22 14.07 25.23
N GLU A 546 6.23 14.94 25.24
CA GLU A 546 5.20 15.03 24.19
C GLU A 546 5.89 14.91 22.82
N THR A 547 5.76 13.77 22.13
CA THR A 547 6.19 13.67 20.73
C THR A 547 5.22 14.51 19.93
N SER A 548 5.52 15.80 19.77
CA SER A 548 4.70 16.71 18.99
C SER A 548 4.52 16.14 17.58
N PRO A 549 3.27 16.03 17.06
CA PRO A 549 3.02 15.54 15.70
C PRO A 549 3.70 16.36 14.60
N TYR A 550 4.10 17.58 14.95
CA TYR A 550 4.73 18.54 14.08
C TYR A 550 6.24 18.46 14.18
N GLU A 551 6.89 18.57 13.04
CA GLU A 551 8.34 18.80 13.00
C GLU A 551 8.62 20.19 13.60
N LYS A 552 9.72 20.32 14.36
CA LYS A 552 10.16 21.63 14.84
C LYS A 552 10.37 22.51 13.61
N PHE A 553 9.73 23.68 13.59
CA PHE A 553 9.75 24.55 12.43
C PHE A 553 11.18 25.06 12.19
N ASP A 554 11.83 24.57 11.14
CA ASP A 554 13.16 24.99 10.75
C ASP A 554 13.07 26.03 9.63
N PRO A 555 13.54 27.28 9.86
CA PRO A 555 13.45 28.36 8.87
C PRO A 555 14.13 28.03 7.53
N LEU A 556 15.14 27.15 7.52
CA LEU A 556 15.88 26.75 6.33
C LEU A 556 15.11 25.71 5.48
N LEU A 557 14.45 24.74 6.13
CA LEU A 557 13.70 23.68 5.45
C LEU A 557 12.26 24.08 5.13
N HIS A 558 11.61 24.85 6.01
CA HIS A 558 10.16 25.01 5.98
C HIS A 558 9.68 26.36 5.41
N MET A 559 10.58 27.31 5.17
CA MET A 559 10.22 28.63 4.59
C MET A 559 9.77 28.54 3.12
N GLY A 560 10.14 27.47 2.39
CA GLY A 560 9.67 27.22 1.02
C GLY A 560 8.17 26.98 0.90
N PHE A 561 7.51 26.58 2.00
CA PHE A 561 6.08 26.34 2.06
C PHE A 561 5.26 27.62 2.28
N ASN A 562 5.88 28.71 2.76
CA ASN A 562 5.26 30.03 2.95
C ASN A 562 5.13 30.84 1.65
N LYS A 563 4.67 30.23 0.56
CA LYS A 563 4.29 30.97 -0.65
C LYS A 563 2.91 31.60 -0.49
N GLY A 564 2.90 32.74 0.19
CA GLY A 564 1.92 33.81 0.02
C GLY A 564 2.63 35.03 -0.57
N SER A 565 2.93 35.01 -1.88
CA SER A 565 3.33 36.22 -2.63
C SER A 565 2.07 36.99 -3.02
N GLY A 566 1.51 37.70 -2.05
CA GLY A 566 0.39 38.61 -2.25
C GLY A 566 0.32 39.51 -1.04
N ARG A 567 0.33 40.82 -1.27
CA ARG A 567 0.28 41.91 -0.28
C ARG A 567 -0.68 41.54 0.87
N GLU A 568 -0.12 41.02 1.96
CA GLU A 568 -0.91 40.46 3.05
C GLU A 568 -1.60 41.59 3.81
N THR A 569 -2.93 41.50 3.91
CA THR A 569 -3.66 42.34 4.87
C THR A 569 -3.32 41.87 6.29
N ARG A 570 -3.31 42.81 7.25
CA ARG A 570 -2.86 42.63 8.65
C ARG A 570 -3.54 41.48 9.43
N SER A 571 -4.57 40.83 8.87
CA SER A 571 -5.37 39.77 9.48
C SER A 571 -4.86 38.33 9.22
N THR A 572 -3.99 38.08 8.24
CA THR A 572 -3.55 36.71 7.86
C THR A 572 -2.15 36.32 8.34
N ARG A 573 -1.47 37.18 9.09
CA ARG A 573 -0.08 37.01 9.59
C ARG A 573 0.14 35.84 10.59
N GLY A 574 -0.89 35.04 10.87
CA GLY A 574 -0.93 34.15 12.04
C GLY A 574 -0.99 32.64 11.81
N LYS A 575 -0.94 32.13 10.57
CA LYS A 575 -0.95 30.67 10.34
C LYS A 575 0.34 30.22 9.67
N ARG A 576 1.35 29.93 10.49
CA ARG A 576 2.54 29.16 10.06
C ARG A 576 2.05 27.82 9.52
N LYS A 577 2.49 27.42 8.32
CA LYS A 577 2.21 26.08 7.82
C LYS A 577 2.93 25.07 8.72
N GLU A 578 2.15 24.24 9.40
CA GLU A 578 2.65 23.22 10.32
C GLU A 578 2.98 21.95 9.51
N ILE A 579 4.24 21.53 9.42
CA ILE A 579 4.64 20.33 8.69
C ILE A 579 4.60 19.13 9.63
N LEU A 580 4.09 18.00 9.14
CA LEU A 580 4.00 16.77 9.92
C LEU A 580 5.35 16.07 9.93
N SER A 581 5.73 15.51 11.08
CA SER A 581 6.95 14.73 11.16
C SER A 581 6.84 13.44 10.36
N MET A 582 7.94 13.01 9.75
CA MET A 582 7.97 11.81 8.91
C MET A 582 7.59 10.53 9.68
N THR A 583 7.98 10.45 10.96
CA THR A 583 7.59 9.36 11.87
C THR A 583 6.09 9.36 12.13
N PHE A 584 5.47 10.53 12.28
CA PHE A 584 4.03 10.66 12.44
C PHE A 584 3.27 10.29 11.16
N VAL A 585 3.77 10.67 9.97
CA VAL A 585 3.18 10.25 8.68
C VAL A 585 3.18 8.72 8.53
N LYS A 586 4.27 8.04 8.93
CA LYS A 586 4.32 6.57 8.95
C LYS A 586 3.25 5.96 9.86
N LYS A 587 3.13 6.45 11.10
CA LYS A 587 2.07 6.04 12.04
C LYS A 587 0.67 6.29 11.47
N TYR A 588 0.46 7.44 10.80
CA TYR A 588 -0.81 7.80 10.18
C TYR A 588 -1.19 6.84 9.05
N VAL A 589 -0.26 6.54 8.13
CA VAL A 589 -0.50 5.60 7.02
C VAL A 589 -0.79 4.20 7.55
N GLN A 590 -0.06 3.75 8.57
CA GLN A 590 -0.30 2.47 9.23
C GLN A 590 -1.71 2.41 9.87
N TYR A 591 -2.10 3.45 10.60
CA TYR A 591 -3.44 3.54 11.20
C TYR A 591 -4.53 3.56 10.13
N ALA A 592 -4.35 4.32 9.05
CA ALA A 592 -5.30 4.37 7.94
C ALA A 592 -5.46 3.02 7.23
N LYS A 593 -4.38 2.22 7.12
CA LYS A 593 -4.46 0.83 6.61
C LYS A 593 -5.18 -0.13 7.55
N SER A 594 -5.05 0.05 8.86
CA SER A 594 -5.69 -0.81 9.87
C SER A 594 -7.22 -0.65 9.90
N LYS A 595 -7.73 0.50 9.45
CA LYS A 595 -9.17 0.77 9.40
C LYS A 595 -9.84 0.01 8.25
N PRO A 596 -11.11 -0.39 8.43
CA PRO A 596 -11.87 -1.03 7.37
C PRO A 596 -11.97 -0.11 6.15
N SER A 597 -11.93 -0.72 4.97
CA SER A 597 -12.00 0.02 3.71
C SER A 597 -13.35 0.75 3.55
N PRO A 598 -13.36 1.97 2.99
CA PRO A 598 -14.58 2.74 2.84
C PRO A 598 -15.50 2.14 1.78
N ALA A 599 -16.80 2.19 2.06
CA ALA A 599 -17.83 1.78 1.11
C ALA A 599 -18.15 2.92 0.12
N LEU A 600 -18.33 2.55 -1.15
CA LEU A 600 -18.72 3.49 -2.21
C LEU A 600 -20.18 3.94 -1.99
N THR A 601 -20.44 5.24 -2.03
CA THR A 601 -21.80 5.79 -1.98
C THR A 601 -22.38 5.91 -3.39
N LYS A 602 -23.72 5.88 -3.51
CA LYS A 602 -24.40 6.02 -4.81
C LYS A 602 -24.04 7.33 -5.51
N GLY A 603 -24.08 8.46 -4.80
CA GLY A 603 -23.72 9.77 -5.39
C GLY A 603 -22.27 9.85 -5.90
N ALA A 604 -21.32 9.21 -5.21
CA ALA A 604 -19.95 9.13 -5.71
C ALA A 604 -19.84 8.20 -6.94
N ALA A 605 -20.60 7.10 -6.97
CA ALA A 605 -20.63 6.19 -8.11
C ALA A 605 -21.18 6.89 -9.37
N ASP A 606 -22.30 7.62 -9.24
CA ASP A 606 -22.91 8.36 -10.35
C ASP A 606 -21.95 9.40 -10.92
N HIS A 607 -21.23 10.12 -10.04
CA HIS A 607 -20.20 11.08 -10.46
C HIS A 607 -19.03 10.40 -11.18
N ILE A 608 -18.55 9.24 -10.70
CA ILE A 608 -17.46 8.50 -11.36
C ILE A 608 -17.89 7.99 -12.75
N VAL A 609 -19.13 7.52 -12.89
CA VAL A 609 -19.68 7.08 -14.18
C VAL A 609 -19.77 8.25 -15.15
N GLN A 610 -20.27 9.41 -14.68
CA GLN A 610 -20.34 10.62 -15.48
C GLN A 610 -18.94 11.06 -15.94
N VAL A 611 -17.97 11.10 -15.02
CA VAL A 611 -16.57 11.45 -15.33
C VAL A 611 -15.97 10.49 -16.35
N TYR A 612 -16.22 9.18 -16.20
CA TYR A 612 -15.73 8.19 -17.15
C TYR A 612 -16.35 8.38 -18.54
N ALA A 613 -17.66 8.66 -18.61
CA ALA A 613 -18.35 8.94 -19.87
C ALA A 613 -17.83 10.23 -20.53
N THR A 614 -17.57 11.30 -19.74
CA THR A 614 -17.00 12.54 -20.27
C THR A 614 -15.59 12.33 -20.79
N LEU A 615 -14.72 11.63 -20.04
CA LEU A 615 -13.36 11.32 -20.48
C LEU A 615 -13.37 10.53 -21.79
N ARG A 616 -14.34 9.62 -21.97
CA ARG A 616 -14.50 8.81 -23.18
C ARG A 616 -15.10 9.54 -24.38
N ASN A 617 -15.76 10.68 -24.16
CA ASN A 617 -16.34 11.50 -25.22
C ASN A 617 -15.42 12.65 -25.63
N GLU A 618 -14.73 13.27 -24.66
CA GLU A 618 -13.64 14.25 -24.88
C GLU A 618 -12.52 13.64 -25.77
N ASP A 619 -12.47 12.31 -25.83
CA ASP A 619 -11.57 11.52 -26.65
C ASP A 619 -11.61 11.80 -28.16
N MET A 620 -12.63 12.49 -28.68
CA MET A 620 -12.80 12.80 -30.12
C MET A 620 -12.20 14.15 -30.54
N GLU A 621 -11.82 15.03 -29.59
CA GLU A 621 -11.31 16.39 -29.87
C GLU A 621 -9.77 16.45 -29.80
N GLY A 622 -9.08 15.89 -30.80
CA GLY A 622 -7.73 16.29 -31.26
C GLY A 622 -6.52 16.25 -30.29
N THR A 623 -6.71 15.99 -29.00
CA THR A 623 -5.66 16.11 -27.99
C THR A 623 -4.90 14.78 -27.87
N LYS A 624 -3.57 14.82 -28.09
CA LYS A 624 -2.69 13.64 -28.02
C LYS A 624 -2.69 13.04 -26.60
N LYS A 625 -3.17 11.80 -26.46
CA LYS A 625 -3.32 11.11 -25.17
C LYS A 625 -2.07 10.34 -24.78
N THR A 626 -1.86 10.22 -23.47
CA THR A 626 -0.74 9.49 -22.87
C THR A 626 -1.03 8.00 -22.65
N SER A 627 -2.31 7.58 -22.59
CA SER A 627 -2.73 6.20 -22.34
C SER A 627 -4.07 5.88 -23.01
N PRO A 628 -4.31 4.64 -23.46
CA PRO A 628 -5.59 4.23 -24.02
C PRO A 628 -6.67 4.14 -22.92
N LEU A 629 -7.79 4.85 -23.12
CA LEU A 629 -8.93 4.82 -22.21
C LEU A 629 -9.67 3.47 -22.33
N THR A 630 -9.58 2.65 -21.30
CA THR A 630 -10.26 1.34 -21.20
C THR A 630 -11.21 1.30 -20.00
N ALA A 631 -12.03 0.25 -19.90
CA ALA A 631 -12.88 0.04 -18.72
C ALA A 631 -12.08 -0.04 -17.40
N ARG A 632 -10.78 -0.37 -17.46
CA ARG A 632 -9.89 -0.39 -16.28
C ARG A 632 -9.71 1.00 -15.65
N THR A 633 -9.84 2.07 -16.42
CA THR A 633 -9.74 3.44 -15.87
C THR A 633 -10.89 3.76 -14.91
N LEU A 634 -12.07 3.14 -15.08
CA LEU A 634 -13.15 3.19 -14.11
C LEU A 634 -12.74 2.55 -12.78
N GLU A 635 -12.08 1.37 -12.84
CA GLU A 635 -11.56 0.73 -11.64
C GLU A 635 -10.50 1.58 -10.95
N THR A 636 -9.61 2.21 -11.72
CA THR A 636 -8.61 3.15 -11.20
C THR A 636 -9.26 4.31 -10.46
N LEU A 637 -10.31 4.93 -11.02
CA LEU A 637 -11.05 6.00 -10.35
C LEU A 637 -11.64 5.54 -9.01
N ILE A 638 -12.18 4.31 -8.96
CA ILE A 638 -12.69 3.71 -7.72
C ILE A 638 -11.54 3.49 -6.72
N ARG A 639 -10.38 2.98 -7.15
CA ARG A 639 -9.20 2.78 -6.29
C ARG A 639 -8.68 4.10 -5.73
N LEU A 640 -8.55 5.14 -6.56
CA LEU A 640 -8.10 6.47 -6.13
C LEU A 640 -9.09 7.12 -5.16
N ALA A 641 -10.39 7.05 -5.45
CA ALA A 641 -11.42 7.61 -4.58
C ALA A 641 -11.49 6.88 -3.23
N THR A 642 -11.36 5.55 -3.22
CA THR A 642 -11.31 4.76 -1.98
C THR A 642 -10.03 5.04 -1.17
N ALA A 643 -8.88 5.14 -1.82
CA ALA A 643 -7.62 5.53 -1.17
C ALA A 643 -7.67 6.95 -0.60
N HIS A 644 -8.32 7.90 -1.28
CA HIS A 644 -8.50 9.26 -0.79
C HIS A 644 -9.43 9.31 0.44
N ALA A 645 -10.51 8.53 0.42
CA ALA A 645 -11.39 8.38 1.58
C ALA A 645 -10.67 7.74 2.78
N LYS A 646 -9.77 6.76 2.56
CA LYS A 646 -8.88 6.21 3.60
C LYS A 646 -7.93 7.27 4.16
N ALA A 647 -7.36 8.13 3.31
CA ALA A 647 -6.49 9.22 3.74
C ALA A 647 -7.20 10.17 4.72
N ARG A 648 -8.53 10.25 4.66
CA ARG A 648 -9.37 11.08 5.53
C ARG A 648 -10.00 10.30 6.69
N LEU A 649 -9.69 9.01 6.81
CA LEU A 649 -10.26 8.08 7.78
C LEU A 649 -11.81 8.03 7.74
N SER A 650 -12.40 8.32 6.58
CA SER A 650 -13.84 8.22 6.36
C SER A 650 -14.23 6.78 6.07
N THR A 651 -15.39 6.33 6.58
CA THR A 651 -15.95 5.01 6.28
C THR A 651 -16.75 4.98 4.98
N LYS A 652 -17.06 6.15 4.41
CA LYS A 652 -17.84 6.31 3.18
C LYS A 652 -17.05 7.16 2.19
N VAL A 653 -17.06 6.75 0.92
CA VAL A 653 -16.53 7.54 -0.20
C VAL A 653 -17.56 8.58 -0.58
N GLU A 654 -17.21 9.86 -0.50
CA GLU A 654 -18.08 10.97 -0.88
C GLU A 654 -17.72 11.53 -2.27
N GLU A 655 -18.61 12.33 -2.84
CA GLU A 655 -18.40 12.98 -4.15
C GLU A 655 -17.12 13.83 -4.19
N ARG A 656 -16.76 14.49 -3.08
CA ARG A 656 -15.49 15.24 -2.98
C ARG A 656 -14.24 14.39 -3.19
N ASP A 657 -14.31 13.10 -2.85
CA ASP A 657 -13.21 12.18 -3.02
C ASP A 657 -13.12 11.75 -4.50
N ALA A 658 -14.26 11.61 -5.18
CA ALA A 658 -14.34 11.37 -6.62
C ALA A 658 -13.80 12.55 -7.44
N ILE A 659 -14.15 13.79 -7.07
CA ILE A 659 -13.63 15.01 -7.72
C ILE A 659 -12.10 15.10 -7.59
N LYS A 660 -11.55 14.69 -6.44
CA LYS A 660 -10.09 14.68 -6.25
C LYS A 660 -9.40 13.60 -7.07
N ALA A 661 -10.01 12.42 -7.17
CA ALA A 661 -9.52 11.35 -8.05
C ALA A 661 -9.55 11.77 -9.53
N GLU A 662 -10.60 12.46 -9.97
CA GLU A 662 -10.71 13.04 -11.31
C GLU A 662 -9.59 14.04 -11.60
N GLU A 663 -9.29 14.95 -10.67
CA GLU A 663 -8.22 15.95 -10.84
C GLU A 663 -6.86 15.28 -11.09
N ILE A 664 -6.55 14.22 -10.34
CA ILE A 664 -5.31 13.45 -10.51
C ILE A 664 -5.31 12.68 -11.84
N MET A 665 -6.44 12.07 -12.22
CA MET A 665 -6.57 11.33 -13.48
C MET A 665 -6.47 12.24 -14.71
N ARG A 666 -7.14 13.39 -14.71
CA ARG A 666 -7.03 14.38 -15.79
C ARG A 666 -5.62 14.94 -15.92
N PHE A 667 -4.94 15.18 -14.80
CA PHE A 667 -3.54 15.57 -14.82
C PHE A 667 -2.64 14.50 -15.44
N ALA A 668 -2.89 13.21 -15.16
CA ALA A 668 -2.15 12.10 -15.77
C ALA A 668 -2.43 11.93 -17.28
N LEU A 669 -3.68 12.12 -17.71
CA LEU A 669 -4.11 11.91 -19.11
C LEU A 669 -3.79 13.10 -20.04
N PHE A 670 -4.03 14.32 -19.58
CA PHE A 670 -4.01 15.52 -20.43
C PHE A 670 -2.98 16.57 -20.01
N ARG A 671 -2.25 16.38 -18.89
CA ARG A 671 -1.31 17.38 -18.33
C ARG A 671 -1.97 18.74 -18.03
N GLN A 672 -3.30 18.82 -17.99
CA GLN A 672 -4.03 20.06 -17.72
C GLN A 672 -4.83 19.92 -16.42
N VAL A 673 -4.63 20.88 -15.51
CA VAL A 673 -5.44 21.00 -14.30
C VAL A 673 -6.61 21.94 -14.63
N PRO A 674 -7.88 21.47 -14.60
CA PRO A 674 -9.01 22.36 -14.80
C PRO A 674 -9.05 23.41 -13.68
N LYS A 675 -9.04 24.69 -14.03
CA LYS A 675 -9.20 25.78 -13.05
C LYS A 675 -10.60 25.66 -12.43
N ARG A 676 -10.70 25.51 -11.10
CA ARG A 676 -11.99 25.49 -10.38
C ARG A 676 -12.77 26.77 -10.71
N GLN A 677 -13.89 26.64 -11.43
CA GLN A 677 -14.85 27.73 -11.58
C GLN A 677 -15.45 28.06 -10.19
N ARG A 678 -14.97 29.13 -9.55
CA ARG A 678 -15.55 29.62 -8.30
C ARG A 678 -16.93 30.21 -8.64
N ARG A 679 -18.01 29.52 -8.27
CA ARG A 679 -19.36 30.12 -8.29
C ARG A 679 -19.35 31.38 -7.41
N LYS A 680 -19.39 32.57 -8.03
CA LYS A 680 -19.55 33.85 -7.33
C LYS A 680 -20.90 33.84 -6.60
N LYS A 681 -20.91 33.69 -5.27
CA LYS A 681 -22.09 33.95 -4.45
C LYS A 681 -22.41 35.45 -4.54
N ARG A 682 -23.51 35.82 -5.21
CA ARG A 682 -24.09 37.17 -5.20
C ARG A 682 -24.34 37.59 -3.74
N LYS A 683 -23.65 38.62 -3.25
CA LYS A 683 -24.00 39.29 -1.99
C LYS A 683 -25.23 40.17 -2.25
N LEU A 684 -26.26 40.00 -1.43
CA LEU A 684 -27.41 40.89 -1.35
C LEU A 684 -27.00 42.18 -0.63
N ASN A 685 -27.25 43.33 -1.26
CA ASN A 685 -27.03 44.65 -0.68
C ASN A 685 -28.09 44.93 0.40
N ALA A 686 -27.66 45.15 1.63
CA ALA A 686 -28.45 45.81 2.67
C ALA A 686 -27.76 47.13 3.03
N GLY A 687 -28.50 48.23 2.91
CA GLY A 687 -28.01 49.59 3.09
C GLY A 687 -27.61 49.92 4.53
N GLY A 688 -26.62 50.80 4.66
CA GLY A 688 -26.17 51.38 5.92
C GLY A 688 -25.17 52.50 5.66
N VAL A 689 -25.58 53.72 6.00
CA VAL A 689 -24.95 55.02 5.68
C VAL A 689 -23.89 55.43 6.72
N ARG A 690 -22.93 56.28 6.28
CA ARG A 690 -21.91 57.10 7.01
C ARG A 690 -20.65 56.35 7.48
N LYS A 691 -19.43 56.89 7.31
CA LYS A 691 -18.96 58.28 7.52
C LYS A 691 -17.70 58.61 6.70
N LYS A 692 -17.59 59.88 6.35
CA LYS A 692 -16.64 60.57 5.44
C LYS A 692 -15.36 61.03 6.17
N GLY A 693 -14.25 61.11 5.44
CA GLY A 693 -12.98 61.81 5.77
C GLY A 693 -11.83 61.17 4.97
N ALA A 694 -11.48 61.64 3.77
CA ALA A 694 -10.74 62.85 3.37
C ALA A 694 -9.21 62.67 3.45
N ASP A 695 -8.55 63.23 2.43
CA ASP A 695 -7.09 63.35 2.14
C ASP A 695 -6.57 62.24 1.18
N ALA A 696 -6.26 62.44 -0.11
CA ALA A 696 -5.70 63.50 -0.98
C ALA A 696 -4.28 63.12 -1.46
N GLU A 697 -4.01 63.45 -2.73
CA GLU A 697 -2.78 63.27 -3.54
C GLU A 697 -2.61 61.88 -4.18
N GLY A 698 -2.52 61.68 -5.50
CA GLY A 698 -2.24 62.58 -6.62
C GLY A 698 -0.84 62.31 -7.16
N SER A 699 -0.71 61.41 -8.14
CA SER A 699 0.41 61.34 -9.10
C SER A 699 0.06 60.33 -10.19
N ASP A 700 -0.18 60.85 -11.38
CA ASP A 700 -0.17 60.11 -12.64
C ASP A 700 1.23 59.54 -12.92
N ASP A 701 1.29 58.41 -13.60
CA ASP A 701 2.26 58.10 -14.66
C ASP A 701 1.73 56.91 -15.47
N GLU A 702 1.14 57.29 -16.59
CA GLU A 702 1.18 56.75 -17.96
C GLU A 702 1.19 55.23 -18.26
N GLU A 703 0.49 54.98 -19.36
CA GLU A 703 0.01 53.74 -19.94
C GLU A 703 1.12 52.95 -20.65
N GLU A 704 1.13 51.63 -20.47
CA GLU A 704 1.44 50.69 -21.56
C GLU A 704 0.24 49.75 -21.70
N SER A 705 -0.57 50.05 -22.71
CA SER A 705 -1.61 49.21 -23.25
C SER A 705 -0.99 48.17 -24.18
N ASP A 706 -1.18 46.90 -23.86
CA ASP A 706 -1.32 45.86 -24.89
C ASP A 706 -2.69 45.23 -24.70
N SER A 707 -3.58 45.66 -25.59
CA SER A 707 -4.92 45.17 -25.84
C SER A 707 -4.84 43.92 -26.72
N GLU A 708 -5.40 42.80 -26.24
CA GLU A 708 -6.28 41.97 -27.08
C GLU A 708 -7.48 41.54 -26.24
N GLU A 709 -8.64 41.87 -26.78
CA GLU A 709 -10.00 41.58 -26.34
C GLU A 709 -10.21 40.04 -26.33
N GLU A 710 -11.08 39.46 -25.52
CA GLU A 710 -12.50 39.37 -25.85
C GLU A 710 -13.40 39.51 -24.61
N GLU A 711 -14.41 40.34 -24.80
CA GLU A 711 -15.56 40.54 -23.95
C GLU A 711 -16.54 39.36 -24.11
N GLU A 712 -17.10 38.88 -23.00
CA GLU A 712 -18.53 38.59 -22.99
C GLU A 712 -19.13 38.88 -21.61
N ALA A 713 -20.09 39.79 -21.63
CA ALA A 713 -20.78 40.35 -20.48
C ALA A 713 -22.07 39.59 -20.16
N THR A 714 -22.26 39.38 -18.86
CA THR A 714 -23.54 39.46 -18.13
C THR A 714 -24.73 38.58 -18.54
N ALA A 715 -24.87 37.45 -17.82
CA ALA A 715 -26.13 36.74 -17.67
C ALA A 715 -27.12 37.52 -16.75
N GLU A 716 -28.21 38.03 -17.34
CA GLU A 716 -29.41 38.42 -16.61
C GLU A 716 -30.21 37.19 -16.17
N ARG A 717 -30.62 37.19 -14.90
CA ARG A 717 -31.44 36.14 -14.28
C ARG A 717 -32.89 36.65 -14.25
N MET A 718 -33.78 36.08 -15.06
CA MET A 718 -35.22 36.20 -14.85
C MET A 718 -35.69 35.37 -13.65
N SER A 719 -36.64 35.93 -12.92
CA SER A 719 -37.30 35.44 -11.72
C SER A 719 -38.44 34.46 -12.01
N VAL A 720 -38.57 33.41 -11.19
CA VAL A 720 -39.75 32.53 -11.13
C VAL A 720 -40.62 32.94 -9.91
N PRO A 721 -41.96 32.97 -10.00
CA PRO A 721 -42.85 33.24 -8.87
C PRO A 721 -43.09 31.99 -7.99
N PRO A 722 -43.55 32.12 -6.73
CA PRO A 722 -43.56 31.01 -5.77
C PRO A 722 -44.85 30.17 -5.84
N ALA A 723 -44.73 28.85 -5.73
CA ALA A 723 -45.85 27.95 -5.46
C ALA A 723 -45.69 27.29 -4.08
N ALA A 724 -46.79 27.28 -3.34
CA ALA A 724 -46.90 26.90 -1.93
C ALA A 724 -46.90 25.37 -1.71
N ALA A 725 -46.53 25.00 -0.49
CA ALA A 725 -46.48 23.64 0.03
C ALA A 725 -47.87 23.02 0.23
N SER A 726 -48.01 21.73 -0.08
CA SER A 726 -48.80 20.78 0.70
C SER A 726 -48.39 19.33 0.40
N SER A 727 -48.20 18.56 1.47
CA SER A 727 -48.32 17.09 1.53
C SER A 727 -49.42 16.81 2.57
N PRO A 728 -49.91 15.56 2.82
CA PRO A 728 -49.46 14.24 2.33
C PRO A 728 -50.63 13.27 1.92
N ALA A 729 -50.31 12.11 1.33
CA ALA A 729 -50.83 10.78 1.74
C ALA A 729 -50.62 9.65 0.69
N ALA A 730 -50.20 8.49 1.23
CA ALA A 730 -50.52 7.10 0.87
C ALA A 730 -49.97 6.44 -0.43
N ALA A 731 -49.26 5.32 -0.22
CA ALA A 731 -48.96 4.25 -1.19
C ALA A 731 -50.22 3.44 -1.55
N PRO A 732 -50.23 2.66 -2.65
CA PRO A 732 -49.71 1.27 -2.62
C PRO A 732 -48.97 0.85 -3.93
N GLU A 733 -47.88 0.08 -3.82
CA GLU A 733 -47.73 -1.36 -4.15
C GLU A 733 -47.48 -1.69 -5.64
N ASP A 734 -46.39 -2.43 -5.86
CA ASP A 734 -45.93 -3.02 -7.13
C ASP A 734 -46.91 -4.06 -7.71
N PRO A 735 -46.78 -4.37 -9.02
CA PRO A 735 -46.97 -5.75 -9.44
C PRO A 735 -45.79 -6.29 -10.26
N ILE A 736 -45.13 -7.28 -9.66
CA ILE A 736 -44.68 -8.58 -10.19
C ILE A 736 -44.82 -8.78 -11.71
N TRP A 737 -43.68 -9.07 -12.36
CA TRP A 737 -43.61 -9.69 -13.69
C TRP A 737 -43.76 -11.21 -13.60
N GLY A 738 -44.60 -11.79 -14.45
CA GLY A 738 -44.72 -13.22 -14.73
C GLY A 738 -45.15 -13.43 -16.20
N ASP A 739 -44.53 -14.41 -16.83
CA ASP A 739 -44.38 -14.71 -18.26
C ASP A 739 -45.63 -14.99 -19.13
N ASP A 740 -45.38 -14.84 -20.44
CA ASP A 740 -45.86 -15.59 -21.62
C ASP A 740 -47.36 -15.68 -21.97
N THR A 741 -47.74 -15.07 -23.11
CA THR A 741 -48.04 -15.78 -24.39
C THR A 741 -48.75 -14.88 -25.44
N THR A 742 -48.19 -14.89 -26.66
CA THR A 742 -48.83 -14.83 -28.00
C THR A 742 -49.67 -13.63 -28.51
N GLN A 743 -49.20 -13.14 -29.68
CA GLN A 743 -49.93 -12.81 -30.93
C GLN A 743 -50.30 -11.36 -31.32
N ASP A 744 -49.67 -10.97 -32.42
CA ASP A 744 -50.22 -10.40 -33.68
C ASP A 744 -50.58 -8.91 -33.82
N VAL A 745 -49.63 -8.20 -34.45
CA VAL A 745 -49.72 -7.28 -35.61
C VAL A 745 -51.11 -6.79 -36.05
N THR A 746 -51.32 -5.47 -36.06
CA THR A 746 -51.88 -4.71 -37.21
C THR A 746 -51.57 -3.21 -37.11
N MET A 747 -51.16 -2.63 -38.24
CA MET A 747 -50.99 -1.19 -38.47
C MET A 747 -52.35 -0.51 -38.63
N VAL A 748 -52.48 0.72 -38.09
CA VAL A 748 -53.54 1.67 -38.45
C VAL A 748 -52.86 3.03 -38.64
N GLU A 749 -52.96 3.54 -39.87
CA GLU A 749 -52.66 4.91 -40.27
C GLU A 749 -53.70 5.85 -39.66
N ASP A 750 -53.29 7.03 -39.19
CA ASP A 750 -54.22 8.15 -38.99
C ASP A 750 -53.65 9.42 -39.61
N GLU A 751 -54.43 9.94 -40.55
CA GLU A 751 -54.22 11.17 -41.30
C GLU A 751 -54.24 12.40 -40.38
N SER A 752 -53.29 13.30 -40.61
CA SER A 752 -53.29 14.63 -40.00
C SER A 752 -54.22 15.56 -40.77
N GLN A 753 -55.34 15.96 -40.16
CA GLN A 753 -56.11 17.11 -40.60
C GLN A 753 -55.41 18.41 -40.18
N ALA A 754 -54.98 19.17 -41.19
CA ALA A 754 -54.45 20.51 -41.05
C ALA A 754 -55.55 21.50 -40.58
N SER A 755 -55.22 22.30 -39.57
CA SER A 755 -55.88 23.60 -39.32
C SER A 755 -54.87 24.71 -39.52
N VAL A 756 -55.06 25.46 -40.61
CA VAL A 756 -54.32 26.65 -41.03
C VAL A 756 -54.43 27.74 -39.94
N ALA A 757 -53.30 28.17 -39.39
CA ALA A 757 -53.20 29.40 -38.60
C ALA A 757 -52.58 30.51 -39.45
N GLN A 758 -53.34 31.60 -39.59
CA GLN A 758 -53.02 32.78 -40.39
C GLN A 758 -51.85 33.59 -39.81
N THR A 759 -51.11 34.19 -40.73
CA THR A 759 -50.02 35.16 -40.60
C THR A 759 -50.39 36.35 -39.72
N GLN A 760 -49.54 36.68 -38.74
CA GLN A 760 -49.38 38.06 -38.26
C GLN A 760 -47.93 38.49 -38.54
N ALA A 761 -47.82 39.57 -39.32
CA ALA A 761 -46.58 40.26 -39.62
C ALA A 761 -45.99 40.85 -38.33
N GLY A 762 -44.89 40.26 -37.87
CA GLY A 762 -44.06 40.74 -36.78
C GLY A 762 -42.64 40.27 -37.07
N GLN A 763 -41.67 41.17 -36.91
CA GLN A 763 -40.25 40.96 -37.22
C GLN A 763 -39.76 39.55 -36.83
N PRO A 764 -38.97 38.87 -37.68
CA PRO A 764 -38.47 37.54 -37.38
C PRO A 764 -37.68 37.56 -36.08
N ARG A 765 -37.96 36.60 -35.18
CA ARG A 765 -37.24 36.44 -33.90
C ARG A 765 -35.75 36.28 -34.16
N GLU A 766 -34.93 37.00 -33.41
CA GLU A 766 -33.46 37.02 -33.52
C GLU A 766 -32.81 35.62 -33.38
N GLU A 767 -33.45 34.71 -32.65
CA GLU A 767 -33.02 33.30 -32.55
C GLU A 767 -33.19 32.54 -33.87
N ARG A 768 -34.23 32.85 -34.67
CA ARG A 768 -34.47 32.22 -35.99
C ARG A 768 -33.52 32.77 -37.05
N THR A 769 -33.16 34.06 -36.99
CA THR A 769 -32.17 34.65 -37.92
C THR A 769 -30.77 34.09 -37.67
N GLN A 770 -30.36 33.90 -36.40
CA GLN A 770 -29.09 33.25 -36.05
C GLN A 770 -29.03 31.78 -36.50
N PHE A 771 -30.13 31.04 -36.35
CA PHE A 771 -30.22 29.66 -36.83
C PHE A 771 -30.07 29.57 -38.35
N PHE A 772 -30.77 30.44 -39.09
CA PHE A 772 -30.66 30.55 -40.55
C PHE A 772 -29.22 30.91 -40.98
N ARG A 773 -28.58 31.88 -40.30
CA ARG A 773 -27.18 32.29 -40.53
C ARG A 773 -26.20 31.13 -40.38
N SER A 774 -26.34 30.32 -39.33
CA SER A 774 -25.46 29.16 -39.10
C SER A 774 -25.56 28.08 -40.20
N ARG A 775 -26.75 27.91 -40.78
CA ARG A 775 -27.01 26.95 -41.86
C ARG A 775 -26.52 27.46 -43.20
N VAL A 776 -26.77 28.74 -43.50
CA VAL A 776 -26.24 29.40 -44.70
C VAL A 776 -24.72 29.41 -44.70
N ALA A 777 -24.07 29.64 -43.55
CA ALA A 777 -22.61 29.52 -43.41
C ALA A 777 -22.09 28.09 -43.70
N LYS A 778 -22.83 27.05 -43.27
CA LYS A 778 -22.49 25.65 -43.61
C LYS A 778 -22.67 25.38 -45.11
N ILE A 779 -23.71 25.91 -45.73
CA ILE A 779 -23.95 25.77 -47.18
C ILE A 779 -22.85 26.47 -47.98
N PHE A 780 -22.38 27.65 -47.54
CA PHE A 780 -21.20 28.30 -48.13
C PHE A 780 -19.92 27.48 -48.01
N ALA A 781 -19.77 26.72 -46.91
CA ALA A 781 -18.60 25.88 -46.71
C ALA A 781 -18.66 24.58 -47.53
N THR A 782 -19.85 24.03 -47.83
CA THR A 782 -20.00 22.70 -48.44
C THR A 782 -20.39 22.71 -49.91
N VAL A 783 -21.35 23.56 -50.32
CA VAL A 783 -21.95 23.53 -51.68
C VAL A 783 -21.44 24.70 -52.53
N MET A 784 -21.28 25.90 -51.95
CA MET A 784 -20.73 27.09 -52.63
C MET A 784 -19.20 27.26 -52.43
N GLN A 785 -18.43 26.20 -52.66
CA GLN A 785 -16.97 26.34 -52.80
C GLN A 785 -16.57 26.84 -54.21
N ASP A 786 -17.32 26.47 -55.24
CA ASP A 786 -16.95 26.71 -56.65
C ASP A 786 -17.86 27.72 -57.40
N GLU A 787 -19.06 28.04 -56.89
CA GLU A 787 -20.00 28.98 -57.54
C GLU A 787 -20.20 30.25 -56.68
N GLU A 788 -20.03 31.43 -57.29
CA GLU A 788 -20.08 32.75 -56.62
C GLU A 788 -21.50 33.33 -56.43
N SER A 789 -22.52 32.70 -57.03
CA SER A 789 -23.92 33.17 -56.95
C SER A 789 -24.91 32.01 -57.01
N MET A 790 -25.97 32.05 -56.20
CA MET A 790 -27.04 31.04 -56.21
C MET A 790 -28.42 31.68 -56.10
N SER A 791 -29.43 31.03 -56.68
CA SER A 791 -30.81 31.50 -56.58
C SER A 791 -31.35 31.32 -55.15
N LEU A 792 -32.18 32.26 -54.69
CA LEU A 792 -32.79 32.19 -53.35
C LEU A 792 -33.70 30.96 -53.17
N ARG A 793 -34.22 30.39 -54.26
CA ARG A 793 -35.04 29.16 -54.23
C ARG A 793 -34.20 27.93 -53.92
N ASP A 794 -33.01 27.83 -54.49
CA ASP A 794 -32.12 26.68 -54.30
C ASP A 794 -31.46 26.72 -52.91
N ILE A 795 -31.15 27.91 -52.40
CA ILE A 795 -30.71 28.08 -51.01
C ILE A 795 -31.81 27.62 -50.04
N LEU A 796 -33.07 27.98 -50.31
CA LEU A 796 -34.20 27.58 -49.47
C LEU A 796 -34.44 26.07 -49.47
N THR A 797 -34.26 25.36 -50.59
CA THR A 797 -34.37 23.90 -50.61
C THR A 797 -33.31 23.27 -49.72
N HIS A 798 -32.07 23.75 -49.76
CA HIS A 798 -30.98 23.22 -48.95
C HIS A 798 -31.06 23.62 -47.47
N VAL A 799 -31.58 24.81 -47.15
CA VAL A 799 -31.81 25.21 -45.76
C VAL A 799 -32.93 24.37 -45.13
N ASN A 800 -33.98 24.05 -45.90
CA ASN A 800 -35.12 23.26 -45.43
C ASN A 800 -34.87 21.75 -45.42
N GLU A 801 -33.77 21.26 -46.02
CA GLU A 801 -33.37 19.86 -45.93
C GLU A 801 -33.04 19.45 -44.48
N GLY A 802 -33.87 18.54 -43.95
CA GLY A 802 -33.71 17.93 -42.63
C GLY A 802 -34.40 18.64 -41.45
N LEU A 803 -35.35 19.55 -41.70
CA LEU A 803 -36.15 20.23 -40.66
C LEU A 803 -37.56 19.60 -40.48
N PRO A 804 -38.10 19.52 -39.25
CA PRO A 804 -39.49 19.13 -39.01
C PRO A 804 -40.47 20.21 -39.52
N THR A 805 -41.70 19.79 -39.86
CA THR A 805 -42.73 20.58 -40.57
C THR A 805 -43.06 21.93 -39.95
N ASP A 806 -42.90 22.07 -38.63
CA ASP A 806 -43.20 23.30 -37.88
C ASP A 806 -42.08 24.37 -37.93
N SER A 807 -40.92 24.03 -38.50
CA SER A 807 -39.72 24.86 -38.53
C SER A 807 -39.22 25.20 -39.93
N LEU A 808 -39.99 24.91 -40.98
CA LEU A 808 -39.63 25.31 -42.34
C LEU A 808 -39.62 26.83 -42.48
N PHE A 809 -38.62 27.32 -43.21
CA PHE A 809 -38.54 28.73 -43.58
C PHE A 809 -39.37 28.99 -44.84
N GLY A 810 -40.25 29.99 -44.76
CA GLY A 810 -41.00 30.49 -45.91
C GLY A 810 -40.15 31.39 -46.80
N THR A 811 -40.57 31.56 -48.06
CA THR A 811 -39.87 32.43 -49.03
C THR A 811 -39.85 33.89 -48.59
N ALA A 812 -40.91 34.38 -47.95
CA ALA A 812 -40.99 35.76 -47.45
C ALA A 812 -40.09 36.00 -46.21
N GLU A 813 -40.06 35.04 -45.28
CA GLU A 813 -39.20 35.12 -44.08
C GLU A 813 -37.72 35.08 -44.47
N ALA A 814 -37.34 34.21 -45.42
CA ALA A 814 -35.97 34.14 -45.89
C ALA A 814 -35.53 35.40 -46.66
N THR A 815 -36.41 36.04 -47.44
CA THR A 815 -36.05 37.32 -48.10
C THR A 815 -35.78 38.43 -47.11
N GLU A 816 -36.54 38.51 -46.01
CA GLU A 816 -36.31 39.50 -44.95
C GLU A 816 -35.03 39.21 -44.17
N ILE A 817 -34.75 37.94 -43.85
CA ILE A 817 -33.51 37.54 -43.18
C ILE A 817 -32.29 37.83 -44.06
N CYS A 818 -32.37 37.52 -45.36
CA CYS A 818 -31.28 37.81 -46.28
C CYS A 818 -31.06 39.32 -46.47
N GLN A 819 -32.12 40.16 -46.43
CA GLN A 819 -31.97 41.62 -46.43
C GLN A 819 -31.25 42.13 -45.17
N ILE A 820 -31.60 41.60 -43.99
CA ILE A 820 -30.90 41.93 -42.73
C ILE A 820 -29.42 41.51 -42.79
N MET A 821 -29.11 40.37 -43.41
CA MET A 821 -27.74 39.92 -43.64
C MET A 821 -26.99 40.79 -44.66
N GLY A 822 -27.71 41.37 -45.63
CA GLY A 822 -27.12 42.31 -46.58
C GLY A 822 -26.85 43.68 -45.98
N ASP A 823 -27.68 44.15 -45.06
CA ASP A 823 -27.41 45.37 -44.28
C ASP A 823 -26.20 45.22 -43.35
N ASN A 824 -25.80 43.97 -43.04
CA ASN A 824 -24.62 43.62 -42.24
C ASN A 824 -23.38 43.26 -43.09
N ASP A 825 -23.41 43.52 -44.41
CA ASP A 825 -22.32 43.23 -45.36
C ASP A 825 -21.91 41.74 -45.48
N GLU A 826 -22.76 40.79 -45.06
CA GLU A 826 -22.44 39.36 -45.13
C GLU A 826 -22.83 38.74 -46.49
N LEU A 827 -23.82 39.33 -47.17
CA LEU A 827 -24.39 38.84 -48.42
C LEU A 827 -24.89 39.97 -49.31
N MET A 828 -24.74 39.84 -50.62
CA MET A 828 -25.29 40.80 -51.57
C MET A 828 -26.47 40.17 -52.31
N ILE A 829 -27.59 40.87 -52.41
CA ILE A 829 -28.78 40.36 -53.09
C ILE A 829 -29.12 41.28 -54.25
N SER A 830 -29.21 40.72 -55.46
CA SER A 830 -29.71 41.40 -56.64
C SER A 830 -30.69 40.51 -57.40
N GLU A 831 -31.88 41.03 -57.71
CA GLU A 831 -32.94 40.36 -58.50
C GLU A 831 -33.24 38.90 -58.10
N GLY A 832 -33.22 38.57 -56.80
CA GLY A 832 -33.53 37.23 -56.29
C GLY A 832 -32.38 36.22 -56.35
N THR A 833 -31.18 36.68 -56.70
CA THR A 833 -29.93 35.92 -56.64
C THR A 833 -29.08 36.44 -55.49
N VAL A 834 -28.54 35.52 -54.68
CA VAL A 834 -27.67 35.82 -53.55
C VAL A 834 -26.22 35.63 -54.00
N TYR A 835 -25.42 36.67 -53.79
CA TYR A 835 -23.98 36.72 -54.05
C TYR A 835 -23.23 36.68 -52.72
N LYS A 836 -22.13 35.94 -52.72
CA LYS A 836 -21.18 35.91 -51.60
C LYS A 836 -20.34 37.21 -51.64
N VAL A 837 -20.20 37.87 -50.49
CA VAL A 837 -19.33 39.06 -50.31
C VAL A 837 -17.95 38.62 -49.86
#